data_AF-A0A1F5EQD6-F1
#
_entry.id   AF-A0A1F5EQD6-F1
#
_cell.length_a   1.000
_cell.length_b   1.000
_cell.length_c   1.000
_cell.angle_alpha   90.00
_cell.angle_beta   90.00
_cell.angle_gamma   90.00
#
_symmetry.space_group_name_H-M   'P 1'
#
loop_
_entity.id
_entity.type
_entity.pdbx_description
1 polymer ?
#
loop_
_entity_poly.entity_id
_entity_poly.type
_entity_poly.pdbx_seq_one_letter_code
_entity_poly.pdbx_strand_id
1 'polypeptide(L)'
;FAGLSVKPKDTKEDASAHLRTDIEIVRWLQEHDKFFSKENLVHSYPHCWRCNTPLLNYATSSWFLKVTDLKDKLLEVNSKIHWVPEHIRDGRFGKWLEGARDWAISRTRFWGAPLPVWKCKECDNVHVLGSIGDLKQKTKGTNKYFVMRHGEAENNTLNVSSAKAENSHHLTDKGKEQVAETIKGLKNMRIDLIISSPFVRTKETTEMVAKEIGVNEIIFDDRLIETQVGDFEGKDITEYRNFTKSLEEKFLQTPPNGESLIELKNRVGDFIYEIDKKYSDKNILIVTHEYPAWLLIAVTKGLNGAEAVELKHKENLFENADIKELDFAPISHNKNYESDLHMPYIDEIKFACECGGEMERIKEVFDCWFESGAMPYASNHYPFENLDKFNPEKGIGFPADFIAEGTDQTRGWFYTSLVLSTALFEKASFQNVIVNGMIMAEDGKKMSKSLRNYPDISYMLDKYGADALRYYIISSPAVRAEDLNFSEKGVDEILKKIILKTKNVLSFYELYKDEISAEVKPLQSDNVLDRWIIARLNQLIVEVTTGLDNYELDRASRPIVDFVEDLSTWYIRRSRDRFKGEDEKDKNFAIETTGFVLKELTKVMAPFMPFVSEEIYQRVKGNEGKESVHLESWNNVIAGEVDRDILEDMQKVREIVSKTLEARAVAGIKVRQPLNKVIFSSMYEIDRDDLFEIIKDETNIKEVVIEQGMDNEVKLDVEITPELKAEGQYRELLRNIQRMRKDANLVPSDLVELEVETDEVGKELIEKFANDLKRVAGLEKIEFEGVDDGEEIKIDGLEFKIKLDK
;
A
#
# COMPACT_ATOMS: atom_id res chain seq x y z
N PHE A 1 -31.77 -44.41 -11.06
CA PHE A 1 -30.64 -43.50 -10.72
C PHE A 1 -31.00 -42.34 -9.80
N ALA A 2 -32.29 -42.07 -9.50
CA ALA A 2 -32.67 -41.01 -8.56
C ALA A 2 -31.95 -41.18 -7.21
N GLY A 3 -31.45 -40.07 -6.64
CA GLY A 3 -30.67 -40.06 -5.39
C GLY A 3 -29.16 -40.25 -5.56
N LEU A 4 -28.68 -40.56 -6.77
CA LEU A 4 -27.23 -40.64 -7.04
C LEU A 4 -26.64 -39.26 -7.37
N SER A 5 -25.43 -39.00 -6.86
CA SER A 5 -24.69 -37.76 -7.16
C SER A 5 -24.11 -37.80 -8.57
N VAL A 6 -24.38 -36.78 -9.38
CA VAL A 6 -23.76 -36.63 -10.70
C VAL A 6 -22.39 -35.98 -10.53
N LYS A 7 -21.32 -36.63 -11.02
CA LYS A 7 -19.93 -36.13 -10.95
C LYS A 7 -19.49 -35.68 -9.54
N PRO A 8 -19.62 -36.52 -8.50
CA PRO A 8 -19.13 -36.13 -7.18
C PRO A 8 -17.62 -35.89 -7.21
N LYS A 9 -17.14 -35.06 -6.29
CA LYS A 9 -15.71 -34.73 -6.21
C LYS A 9 -14.91 -35.98 -5.82
N ASP A 10 -13.77 -36.17 -6.50
CA ASP A 10 -12.83 -37.22 -6.14
C ASP A 10 -12.26 -37.02 -4.74
N THR A 11 -12.03 -38.13 -4.05
CA THR A 11 -11.40 -38.14 -2.72
C THR A 11 -10.06 -38.86 -2.80
N LYS A 12 -9.27 -38.79 -1.73
CA LYS A 12 -8.00 -39.54 -1.68
C LYS A 12 -8.22 -41.05 -1.72
N GLU A 13 -9.36 -41.49 -1.20
CA GLU A 13 -9.78 -42.88 -1.10
C GLU A 13 -10.45 -43.38 -2.39
N ASP A 14 -11.03 -42.48 -3.20
CA ASP A 14 -11.62 -42.80 -4.50
C ASP A 14 -11.33 -41.70 -5.53
N ALA A 15 -10.27 -41.91 -6.31
CA ALA A 15 -9.84 -41.03 -7.40
C ALA A 15 -10.75 -41.11 -8.65
N SER A 16 -11.79 -41.93 -8.60
CA SER A 16 -12.77 -42.13 -9.68
C SER A 16 -14.20 -41.86 -9.24
N ALA A 17 -14.38 -41.18 -8.09
CA ALA A 17 -15.69 -40.92 -7.53
C ALA A 17 -16.60 -40.22 -8.54
N HIS A 18 -16.04 -39.30 -9.34
CA HIS A 18 -16.75 -38.58 -10.39
C HIS A 18 -17.41 -39.50 -11.44
N LEU A 19 -16.97 -40.76 -11.59
CA LEU A 19 -17.51 -41.73 -12.54
C LEU A 19 -18.59 -42.63 -11.94
N ARG A 20 -18.82 -42.63 -10.62
CA ARG A 20 -19.71 -43.61 -9.95
C ARG A 20 -21.08 -43.74 -10.61
N THR A 21 -21.76 -42.62 -10.83
CA THR A 21 -23.09 -42.61 -11.45
C THR A 21 -23.03 -42.96 -12.93
N ASP A 22 -21.99 -42.52 -13.64
CA ASP A 22 -21.79 -42.86 -15.05
C ASP A 22 -21.60 -44.37 -15.24
N ILE A 23 -20.89 -45.04 -14.32
CA ILE A 23 -20.67 -46.49 -14.33
C ILE A 23 -22.00 -47.24 -14.16
N GLU A 24 -22.86 -46.82 -13.23
CA GLU A 24 -24.17 -47.44 -13.04
C GLU A 24 -25.09 -47.23 -14.25
N ILE A 25 -25.04 -46.06 -14.89
CA ILE A 25 -25.78 -45.79 -16.14
C ILE A 25 -25.26 -46.70 -17.26
N VAL A 26 -23.94 -46.83 -17.42
CA VAL A 26 -23.33 -47.71 -18.43
C VAL A 26 -23.72 -49.17 -18.19
N ARG A 27 -23.67 -49.65 -16.94
CA ARG A 27 -24.11 -51.01 -16.58
C ARG A 27 -25.56 -51.25 -16.97
N TRP A 28 -26.45 -50.32 -16.64
CA TRP A 28 -27.86 -50.41 -17.02
C TRP A 28 -28.05 -50.46 -18.54
N LEU A 29 -27.32 -49.63 -19.31
CA LEU A 29 -27.39 -49.64 -20.77
C LEU A 29 -26.94 -51.00 -21.35
N GLN A 30 -25.92 -51.62 -20.75
CA GLN A 30 -25.43 -52.95 -21.13
C GLN A 30 -26.47 -54.03 -20.84
N GLU A 31 -27.07 -54.02 -19.65
CA GLU A 31 -28.10 -54.98 -19.24
C GLU A 31 -29.38 -54.91 -20.09
N HIS A 32 -29.60 -53.82 -20.83
CA HIS A 32 -30.81 -53.59 -21.63
C HIS A 32 -30.55 -53.58 -23.15
N ASP A 33 -29.40 -54.11 -23.60
CA ASP A 33 -28.99 -54.14 -25.02
C ASP A 33 -29.05 -52.75 -25.69
N LYS A 34 -28.77 -51.69 -24.93
CA LYS A 34 -28.71 -50.28 -25.39
C LYS A 34 -27.29 -49.72 -25.44
N PHE A 35 -26.29 -50.54 -25.13
CA PHE A 35 -24.89 -50.15 -25.12
C PHE A 35 -24.16 -50.63 -26.37
N PHE A 36 -23.64 -49.71 -27.17
CA PHE A 36 -22.87 -50.03 -28.39
C PHE A 36 -21.35 -50.09 -28.12
N SER A 37 -20.77 -49.01 -27.60
CA SER A 37 -19.33 -48.93 -27.29
C SER A 37 -19.07 -47.94 -26.15
N LYS A 38 -17.85 -48.00 -25.59
CA LYS A 38 -17.32 -47.02 -24.63
C LYS A 38 -15.89 -46.69 -25.01
N GLU A 39 -15.57 -45.41 -24.95
CA GLU A 39 -14.21 -44.88 -25.09
C GLU A 39 -13.90 -43.94 -23.92
N ASN A 40 -12.62 -43.82 -23.56
CA ASN A 40 -12.18 -42.88 -22.53
C ASN A 40 -11.77 -41.57 -23.19
N LEU A 41 -12.48 -40.48 -22.86
CA LEU A 41 -12.19 -39.13 -23.37
C LEU A 41 -11.46 -38.28 -22.34
N VAL A 42 -10.16 -38.02 -22.58
CA VAL A 42 -9.39 -37.04 -21.80
C VAL A 42 -9.59 -35.66 -22.41
N HIS A 43 -10.17 -34.75 -21.65
CA HIS A 43 -10.44 -33.37 -22.08
C HIS A 43 -10.41 -32.41 -20.89
N SER A 44 -10.29 -31.11 -21.17
CA SER A 44 -10.43 -30.08 -20.13
C SER A 44 -11.89 -29.98 -19.69
N TYR A 45 -12.12 -30.01 -18.37
CA TYR A 45 -13.46 -29.94 -17.78
C TYR A 45 -13.53 -28.81 -16.75
N PRO A 46 -14.63 -28.03 -16.69
CA PRO A 46 -14.73 -26.92 -15.75
C PRO A 46 -14.90 -27.41 -14.30
N HIS A 47 -14.14 -26.80 -13.40
CA HIS A 47 -14.21 -27.07 -11.96
C HIS A 47 -14.46 -25.77 -11.20
N CYS A 48 -15.09 -25.87 -10.03
CA CYS A 48 -15.27 -24.73 -9.14
C CYS A 48 -13.91 -24.18 -8.70
N TRP A 49 -13.65 -22.91 -8.98
CA TRP A 49 -12.38 -22.23 -8.65
C TRP A 49 -12.08 -22.16 -7.14
N ARG A 50 -13.08 -22.39 -6.28
CA ARG A 50 -12.92 -22.41 -4.82
C ARG A 50 -12.66 -23.81 -4.27
N CYS A 51 -13.50 -24.78 -4.64
CA CYS A 51 -13.49 -26.10 -4.00
C CYS A 51 -13.03 -27.25 -4.93
N ASN A 52 -12.77 -26.96 -6.20
CA ASN A 52 -12.37 -27.93 -7.23
C ASN A 52 -13.40 -29.03 -7.52
N THR A 53 -14.66 -28.86 -7.12
CA THR A 53 -15.74 -29.79 -7.52
C THR A 53 -16.02 -29.63 -9.02
N PRO A 54 -16.18 -30.73 -9.80
CA PRO A 54 -16.58 -30.67 -11.20
C PRO A 54 -17.90 -29.91 -11.37
N LEU A 55 -17.96 -28.97 -12.32
CA LEU A 55 -19.16 -28.18 -12.57
C LEU A 55 -20.10 -28.89 -13.53
N LEU A 56 -21.40 -28.61 -13.41
CA LEU A 56 -22.44 -29.09 -14.30
C LEU A 56 -23.26 -27.88 -14.77
N ASN A 57 -23.62 -27.87 -16.05
CA ASN A 57 -24.60 -26.89 -16.53
C ASN A 57 -25.96 -27.27 -15.97
N TYR A 58 -26.56 -26.36 -15.20
CA TYR A 58 -27.82 -26.59 -14.51
C TYR A 58 -28.77 -25.42 -14.75
N ALA A 59 -29.98 -25.71 -15.20
CA ALA A 59 -31.01 -24.69 -15.40
C ALA A 59 -31.67 -24.36 -14.06
N THR A 60 -31.51 -23.11 -13.62
CA THR A 60 -32.10 -22.58 -12.39
C THR A 60 -32.44 -21.11 -12.58
N SER A 61 -33.31 -20.56 -11.73
CA SER A 61 -33.57 -19.12 -11.68
C SER A 61 -32.32 -18.38 -11.18
N SER A 62 -31.98 -17.27 -11.83
CA SER A 62 -30.88 -16.39 -11.44
C SER A 62 -31.15 -14.97 -11.97
N TRP A 63 -30.58 -13.97 -11.30
CA TRP A 63 -30.58 -12.58 -11.76
C TRP A 63 -29.31 -12.32 -12.57
N PHE A 64 -29.50 -11.64 -13.71
CA PHE A 64 -28.42 -11.35 -14.65
C PHE A 64 -28.31 -9.84 -14.90
N LEU A 65 -27.07 -9.35 -15.01
CA LEU A 65 -26.78 -8.09 -15.66
C LEU A 65 -26.62 -8.35 -17.16
N LYS A 66 -27.33 -7.60 -18.00
CA LYS A 66 -27.35 -7.77 -19.45
C LYS A 66 -26.12 -7.16 -20.14
N VAL A 67 -24.95 -7.72 -19.84
CA VAL A 67 -23.64 -7.23 -20.34
C VAL A 67 -23.54 -7.33 -21.87
N THR A 68 -24.28 -8.24 -22.50
CA THR A 68 -24.27 -8.39 -23.96
C THR A 68 -24.67 -7.11 -24.70
N ASP A 69 -25.52 -6.27 -24.11
CA ASP A 69 -25.93 -4.98 -24.68
C ASP A 69 -24.83 -3.90 -24.55
N LEU A 70 -23.84 -4.11 -23.68
CA LEU A 70 -22.76 -3.14 -23.40
C LEU A 70 -21.47 -3.42 -24.16
N LYS A 71 -21.39 -4.50 -24.95
CA LYS A 71 -20.13 -4.98 -25.57
C LYS A 71 -19.37 -3.92 -26.34
N ASP A 72 -20.06 -3.25 -27.27
CA ASP A 72 -19.43 -2.26 -28.13
C ASP A 72 -18.90 -1.09 -27.29
N LYS A 73 -19.67 -0.69 -26.28
CA LYS A 73 -19.26 0.36 -25.34
C LYS A 73 -18.08 -0.06 -24.48
N LEU A 74 -18.05 -1.30 -23.99
CA LEU A 74 -16.93 -1.83 -23.22
C LEU A 74 -15.63 -1.83 -24.03
N LEU A 75 -15.70 -2.19 -25.30
CA LEU A 75 -14.55 -2.14 -26.21
C LEU A 75 -14.09 -0.70 -26.46
N GLU A 76 -15.02 0.24 -26.71
CA GLU A 76 -14.73 1.66 -26.88
C GLU A 76 -14.09 2.29 -25.64
N VAL A 77 -14.59 1.95 -24.46
CA VAL A 77 -14.04 2.45 -23.20
C VAL A 77 -12.67 1.83 -22.93
N ASN A 78 -12.51 0.52 -23.14
CA ASN A 78 -11.24 -0.19 -22.96
C ASN A 78 -10.12 0.36 -23.87
N SER A 79 -10.44 0.79 -25.10
CA SER A 79 -9.43 1.32 -26.02
C SER A 79 -8.79 2.62 -25.55
N LYS A 80 -9.44 3.33 -24.61
CA LYS A 80 -8.95 4.59 -24.02
C LYS A 80 -8.09 4.38 -22.77
N ILE A 81 -8.03 3.15 -22.26
CA ILE A 81 -7.25 2.80 -21.08
C ILE A 81 -5.81 2.51 -21.52
N HIS A 82 -4.84 3.05 -20.78
CA HIS A 82 -3.43 2.75 -20.96
C HIS A 82 -3.08 1.49 -20.18
N TRP A 83 -2.83 0.39 -20.90
CA TRP A 83 -2.45 -0.89 -20.33
C TRP A 83 -0.94 -1.10 -20.43
N VAL A 84 -0.33 -1.53 -19.33
CA VAL A 84 1.07 -1.98 -19.28
C VAL A 84 1.08 -3.47 -18.90
N PRO A 85 1.47 -4.37 -19.82
CA PRO A 85 1.86 -4.11 -21.21
C PRO A 85 0.66 -3.91 -22.15
N GLU A 86 0.88 -3.14 -23.23
CA GLU A 86 -0.18 -2.72 -24.16
C GLU A 86 -0.97 -3.89 -24.77
N HIS A 87 -0.31 -5.01 -25.05
CA HIS A 87 -0.93 -6.17 -25.69
C HIS A 87 -2.06 -6.81 -24.85
N ILE A 88 -2.20 -6.48 -23.55
CA ILE A 88 -3.34 -6.94 -22.74
C ILE A 88 -4.64 -6.29 -23.21
N ARG A 89 -4.59 -5.01 -23.62
CA ARG A 89 -5.75 -4.21 -24.04
C ARG A 89 -6.54 -4.89 -25.14
N ASP A 90 -5.86 -5.25 -26.24
CA ASP A 90 -6.47 -5.81 -27.45
C ASP A 90 -6.40 -7.36 -27.46
N GLY A 91 -5.51 -7.93 -26.65
CA GLY A 91 -5.34 -9.36 -26.46
C GLY A 91 -6.22 -9.91 -25.35
N ARG A 92 -5.61 -10.30 -24.22
CA ARG A 92 -6.28 -11.07 -23.16
C ARG A 92 -7.57 -10.42 -22.67
N PHE A 93 -7.59 -9.10 -22.48
CA PHE A 93 -8.76 -8.39 -21.97
C PHE A 93 -9.73 -8.03 -23.09
N GLY A 94 -9.28 -7.44 -24.19
CA GLY A 94 -10.12 -7.11 -25.35
C GLY A 94 -10.88 -8.32 -25.91
N LYS A 95 -10.21 -9.47 -26.10
CA LYS A 95 -10.87 -10.71 -26.56
C LYS A 95 -11.90 -11.25 -25.59
N TRP A 96 -11.77 -10.96 -24.29
CA TRP A 96 -12.78 -11.31 -23.32
C TRP A 96 -14.02 -10.43 -23.42
N LEU A 97 -13.83 -9.14 -23.66
CA LEU A 97 -14.93 -8.19 -23.86
C LEU A 97 -15.72 -8.51 -25.15
N GLU A 98 -15.04 -8.84 -26.26
CA GLU A 98 -15.67 -9.33 -27.50
C GLU A 98 -16.60 -10.53 -27.21
N GLY A 99 -16.08 -11.47 -26.41
CA GLY A 99 -16.76 -12.70 -25.99
C GLY A 99 -17.68 -12.54 -24.77
N ALA A 100 -17.94 -11.33 -24.28
CA ALA A 100 -18.67 -11.12 -23.03
C ALA A 100 -20.08 -11.75 -23.07
N ARG A 101 -20.57 -12.14 -21.90
CA ARG A 101 -21.86 -12.79 -21.71
C ARG A 101 -22.60 -12.11 -20.58
N ASP A 102 -23.92 -12.24 -20.55
CA ASP A 102 -24.71 -11.76 -19.43
C ASP A 102 -24.19 -12.36 -18.13
N TRP A 103 -23.99 -11.49 -17.16
CA TRP A 103 -23.34 -11.84 -15.91
C TRP A 103 -24.40 -12.26 -14.91
N ALA A 104 -24.39 -13.53 -14.50
CA ALA A 104 -25.18 -14.01 -13.37
C ALA A 104 -24.67 -13.36 -12.08
N ILE A 105 -25.41 -12.38 -11.56
CA ILE A 105 -25.05 -11.58 -10.38
C ILE A 105 -25.66 -12.13 -9.09
N SER A 106 -26.65 -13.03 -9.16
CA SER A 106 -27.22 -13.63 -7.95
C SER A 106 -26.46 -14.87 -7.47
N ARG A 107 -26.40 -15.06 -6.16
CA ARG A 107 -25.81 -16.24 -5.50
C ARG A 107 -26.75 -16.74 -4.40
N THR A 108 -26.99 -18.04 -4.36
CA THR A 108 -27.69 -18.69 -3.24
C THR A 108 -26.67 -19.03 -2.14
N ARG A 109 -26.26 -18.01 -1.39
CA ARG A 109 -25.27 -18.07 -0.30
C ARG A 109 -25.76 -17.27 0.89
N PHE A 110 -25.17 -17.51 2.06
CA PHE A 110 -25.55 -16.85 3.31
C PHE A 110 -24.78 -15.55 3.60
N TRP A 111 -23.59 -15.38 3.03
CA TRP A 111 -22.73 -14.22 3.27
C TRP A 111 -22.46 -13.47 1.96
N GLY A 112 -22.71 -12.17 1.97
CA GLY A 112 -22.57 -11.24 0.85
C GLY A 112 -23.66 -10.15 0.90
N ALA A 113 -23.48 -9.06 0.16
CA ALA A 113 -24.50 -8.01 0.05
C ALA A 113 -25.84 -8.58 -0.46
N PRO A 114 -26.94 -8.45 0.31
CA PRO A 114 -28.26 -8.93 -0.13
C PRO A 114 -28.77 -8.19 -1.38
N LEU A 115 -29.38 -8.91 -2.33
CA LEU A 115 -30.06 -8.25 -3.44
C LEU A 115 -31.28 -7.48 -2.87
N PRO A 116 -31.41 -6.17 -3.12
CA PRO A 116 -32.47 -5.35 -2.53
C PRO A 116 -33.76 -5.46 -3.35
N VAL A 117 -34.19 -6.70 -3.61
CA VAL A 117 -35.34 -7.03 -4.45
C VAL A 117 -36.40 -7.71 -3.61
N TRP A 118 -37.58 -7.08 -3.53
CA TRP A 118 -38.77 -7.64 -2.92
C TRP A 118 -39.73 -8.12 -3.99
N LYS A 119 -40.33 -9.29 -3.79
CA LYS A 119 -41.29 -9.90 -4.71
C LYS A 119 -42.60 -10.23 -3.98
N CYS A 120 -43.73 -9.92 -4.60
CA CYS A 120 -45.04 -10.31 -4.10
C CYS A 120 -45.26 -11.82 -4.31
N LYS A 121 -45.77 -12.50 -3.30
CA LYS A 121 -46.14 -13.93 -3.39
C LYS A 121 -47.39 -14.20 -4.24
N GLU A 122 -48.24 -13.20 -4.44
CA GLU A 122 -49.55 -13.38 -5.07
C GLU A 122 -49.62 -12.91 -6.52
N CYS A 123 -49.01 -11.77 -6.85
CA CYS A 123 -49.10 -11.16 -8.18
C CYS A 123 -47.75 -11.06 -8.92
N ASP A 124 -46.70 -11.68 -8.38
CA ASP A 124 -45.32 -11.67 -8.91
C ASP A 124 -44.68 -10.27 -9.08
N ASN A 125 -45.32 -9.19 -8.62
CA ASN A 125 -44.79 -7.83 -8.70
C ASN A 125 -43.44 -7.72 -7.98
N VAL A 126 -42.52 -6.93 -8.54
CA VAL A 126 -41.14 -6.77 -8.06
C VAL A 126 -40.85 -5.32 -7.74
N HIS A 127 -40.27 -5.09 -6.56
CA HIS A 127 -39.75 -3.79 -6.13
C HIS A 127 -38.26 -3.89 -5.85
N VAL A 128 -37.47 -2.97 -6.43
CA VAL A 128 -36.05 -2.80 -6.12
C VAL A 128 -35.91 -1.55 -5.27
N LEU A 129 -35.35 -1.67 -4.06
CA LEU A 129 -35.17 -0.55 -3.15
C LEU A 129 -33.73 -0.05 -3.21
N GLY A 130 -33.53 1.25 -3.41
CA GLY A 130 -32.21 1.86 -3.61
C GLY A 130 -31.60 2.46 -2.36
N SER A 131 -32.38 2.67 -1.29
CA SER A 131 -31.92 3.31 -0.06
C SER A 131 -32.66 2.82 1.18
N ILE A 132 -32.10 3.11 2.36
CA ILE A 132 -32.81 2.95 3.66
C ILE A 132 -34.04 3.86 3.69
N GLY A 133 -34.00 5.02 3.03
CA GLY A 133 -35.16 5.91 2.88
C GLY A 133 -36.33 5.24 2.15
N ASP A 134 -36.05 4.55 1.05
CA ASP A 134 -37.06 3.78 0.30
C ASP A 134 -37.65 2.66 1.17
N LEU A 135 -36.79 1.97 1.93
CA LEU A 135 -37.21 0.94 2.86
C LEU A 135 -38.16 1.51 3.92
N LYS A 136 -37.77 2.62 4.58
CA LYS A 136 -38.61 3.32 5.56
C LYS A 136 -39.96 3.73 4.96
N GLN A 137 -39.99 4.26 3.75
CA GLN A 137 -41.25 4.63 3.08
C GLN A 137 -42.18 3.43 2.86
N LYS A 138 -41.63 2.25 2.59
CA LYS A 138 -42.40 1.02 2.39
C LYS A 138 -42.84 0.36 3.69
N THR A 139 -42.05 0.47 4.75
CA THR A 139 -42.34 -0.17 6.04
C THR A 139 -43.06 0.73 7.03
N LYS A 140 -43.11 2.04 6.79
CA LYS A 140 -43.74 3.00 7.70
C LYS A 140 -45.18 2.57 7.99
N GLY A 141 -45.43 2.30 9.27
CA GLY A 141 -46.76 2.01 9.78
C GLY A 141 -47.68 3.23 9.71
N THR A 142 -48.94 3.06 10.10
CA THR A 142 -49.91 4.15 10.12
C THR A 142 -49.97 4.91 11.44
N ASN A 143 -49.23 4.43 12.45
CA ASN A 143 -49.11 5.11 13.74
C ASN A 143 -48.23 6.35 13.63
N LYS A 144 -48.49 7.34 14.50
CA LYS A 144 -47.59 8.47 14.75
C LYS A 144 -47.15 8.45 16.20
N TYR A 145 -45.87 8.72 16.43
CA TYR A 145 -45.28 8.60 17.76
C TYR A 145 -44.74 9.94 18.23
N PHE A 146 -45.04 10.26 19.49
CA PHE A 146 -44.49 11.41 20.18
C PHE A 146 -43.89 10.91 21.48
N VAL A 147 -42.70 11.40 21.84
CA VAL A 147 -42.04 11.06 23.10
C VAL A 147 -41.89 12.31 23.94
N MET A 148 -42.29 12.22 25.20
CA MET A 148 -42.24 13.30 26.17
C MET A 148 -41.46 12.87 27.40
N ARG A 149 -40.50 13.71 27.83
CA ARG A 149 -39.85 13.56 29.13
C ARG A 149 -40.78 14.10 30.22
N HIS A 150 -40.83 13.46 31.39
CA HIS A 150 -41.56 14.02 32.53
C HIS A 150 -41.10 15.45 32.90
N GLY A 151 -42.00 16.24 33.50
CA GLY A 151 -41.66 17.55 34.07
C GLY A 151 -40.63 17.45 35.20
N GLU A 152 -40.04 18.56 35.63
CA GLU A 152 -39.08 18.56 36.75
C GLU A 152 -39.66 17.86 37.99
N ALA A 153 -38.92 16.90 38.54
CA ALA A 153 -39.32 16.11 39.70
C ALA A 153 -38.33 16.30 40.86
N GLU A 154 -38.75 15.94 42.07
CA GLU A 154 -37.94 16.08 43.29
C GLU A 154 -36.53 15.49 43.14
N ASN A 155 -36.39 14.32 42.50
CA ASN A 155 -35.08 13.70 42.28
C ASN A 155 -34.16 14.54 41.38
N ASN A 156 -34.70 15.34 40.45
CA ASN A 156 -33.92 16.28 39.66
C ASN A 156 -33.35 17.40 40.54
N THR A 157 -34.17 17.95 41.45
CA THR A 157 -33.75 19.01 42.37
C THR A 157 -32.79 18.52 43.45
N LEU A 158 -32.97 17.28 43.91
CA LEU A 158 -32.12 16.63 44.91
C LEU A 158 -30.83 16.06 44.31
N ASN A 159 -30.71 16.03 42.97
CA ASN A 159 -29.58 15.47 42.24
C ASN A 159 -29.29 13.99 42.59
N VAL A 160 -30.33 13.21 42.86
CA VAL A 160 -30.22 11.79 43.25
C VAL A 160 -30.64 10.84 42.14
N SER A 161 -29.97 9.71 42.05
CA SER A 161 -30.33 8.62 41.14
C SER A 161 -31.63 7.95 41.63
N SER A 162 -32.65 7.92 40.79
CA SER A 162 -33.96 7.31 41.09
C SER A 162 -34.44 6.45 39.92
N ALA A 163 -34.13 5.16 40.01
CA ALA A 163 -34.45 4.16 39.00
C ALA A 163 -35.48 3.12 39.47
N LYS A 164 -36.07 3.29 40.66
CA LYS A 164 -37.12 2.39 41.18
C LYS A 164 -38.51 3.02 41.15
N ALA A 165 -39.51 2.22 40.76
CA ALA A 165 -40.91 2.68 40.66
C ALA A 165 -41.53 2.99 42.02
N GLU A 166 -41.04 2.39 43.09
CA GLU A 166 -41.50 2.63 44.46
C GLU A 166 -41.07 4.00 45.00
N ASN A 167 -40.12 4.68 44.36
CA ASN A 167 -39.66 5.99 44.81
C ASN A 167 -40.77 7.04 44.62
N SER A 168 -41.15 7.68 45.72
CA SER A 168 -42.18 8.72 45.76
C SER A 168 -41.65 10.11 45.37
N HIS A 169 -40.87 10.20 44.29
CA HIS A 169 -40.41 11.50 43.78
C HIS A 169 -41.45 12.09 42.85
N HIS A 170 -42.22 13.03 43.40
CA HIS A 170 -43.30 13.74 42.70
C HIS A 170 -42.76 14.86 41.81
N LEU A 171 -43.61 15.38 40.92
CA LEU A 171 -43.34 16.60 40.17
C LEU A 171 -43.27 17.81 41.12
N THR A 172 -42.27 18.68 40.89
CA THR A 172 -42.21 19.98 41.54
C THR A 172 -43.28 20.91 40.99
N ASP A 173 -43.56 22.03 41.66
CA ASP A 173 -44.50 23.02 41.12
C ASP A 173 -44.01 23.59 39.78
N LYS A 174 -42.69 23.79 39.65
CA LYS A 174 -42.05 24.14 38.37
C LYS A 174 -42.23 23.04 37.32
N GLY A 175 -42.10 21.77 37.69
CA GLY A 175 -42.37 20.65 36.78
C GLY A 175 -43.81 20.61 36.28
N LYS A 176 -44.79 20.90 37.15
CA LYS A 176 -46.20 21.02 36.76
C LYS A 176 -46.43 22.20 35.81
N GLU A 177 -45.79 23.34 36.04
CA GLU A 177 -45.84 24.49 35.12
C GLU A 177 -45.24 24.16 33.75
N GLN A 178 -44.08 23.49 33.71
CA GLN A 178 -43.46 23.02 32.47
C GLN A 178 -44.40 22.11 31.67
N VAL A 179 -45.02 21.13 32.33
CA VAL A 179 -46.00 20.23 31.70
C VAL A 179 -47.21 21.00 31.20
N ALA A 180 -47.75 21.94 31.98
CA ALA A 180 -48.87 22.78 31.58
C ALA A 180 -48.55 23.64 30.34
N GLU A 181 -47.31 24.11 30.19
CA GLU A 181 -46.88 24.84 28.99
C GLU A 181 -46.83 23.91 27.77
N THR A 182 -46.17 22.75 27.88
CA THR A 182 -46.09 21.77 26.78
C THR A 182 -47.48 21.31 26.31
N ILE A 183 -48.44 21.18 27.23
CA ILE A 183 -49.82 20.78 26.92
C ILE A 183 -50.51 21.77 25.97
N LYS A 184 -50.18 23.06 26.00
CA LYS A 184 -50.77 24.05 25.08
C LYS A 184 -50.50 23.69 23.60
N GLY A 185 -49.34 23.09 23.32
CA GLY A 185 -48.96 22.59 22.00
C GLY A 185 -49.59 21.25 21.62
N LEU A 186 -49.91 20.41 22.61
CA LEU A 186 -50.41 19.04 22.42
C LEU A 186 -51.82 18.94 21.83
N LYS A 187 -52.67 19.96 22.03
CA LYS A 187 -54.07 19.95 21.52
C LYS A 187 -54.15 19.80 20.00
N ASN A 188 -53.13 20.23 19.27
CA ASN A 188 -53.08 20.13 17.82
C ASN A 188 -52.63 18.75 17.31
N MET A 189 -52.06 17.91 18.17
CA MET A 189 -51.42 16.63 17.81
C MET A 189 -52.39 15.45 17.79
N ARG A 190 -53.62 15.64 18.31
CA ARG A 190 -54.71 14.64 18.31
C ARG A 190 -54.28 13.27 18.85
N ILE A 191 -53.70 13.23 20.04
CA ILE A 191 -53.26 11.98 20.67
C ILE A 191 -54.48 11.08 20.94
N ASP A 192 -54.37 9.80 20.59
CA ASP A 192 -55.41 8.78 20.77
C ASP A 192 -55.10 7.85 21.95
N LEU A 193 -53.82 7.65 22.26
CA LEU A 193 -53.31 6.71 23.27
C LEU A 193 -52.10 7.30 23.97
N ILE A 194 -52.03 7.19 25.30
CA ILE A 194 -50.83 7.52 26.07
C ILE A 194 -50.24 6.24 26.65
N ILE A 195 -48.95 6.00 26.42
CA ILE A 195 -48.19 4.92 27.05
C ILE A 195 -47.10 5.54 27.92
N SER A 196 -47.11 5.27 29.22
CA SER A 196 -46.25 5.94 30.18
C SER A 196 -45.42 4.96 30.99
N SER A 197 -44.25 5.39 31.46
CA SER A 197 -43.59 4.69 32.56
C SER A 197 -44.48 4.68 33.81
N PRO A 198 -44.42 3.63 34.64
CA PRO A 198 -45.22 3.48 35.86
C PRO A 198 -44.76 4.37 37.03
N PHE A 199 -43.66 5.13 36.89
CA PHE A 199 -43.13 5.96 37.97
C PHE A 199 -44.09 7.10 38.31
N VAL A 200 -44.07 7.56 39.57
CA VAL A 200 -44.99 8.59 40.07
C VAL A 200 -44.92 9.89 39.25
N ARG A 201 -43.72 10.43 39.01
CA ARG A 201 -43.53 11.64 38.17
C ARG A 201 -44.04 11.51 36.74
N THR A 202 -43.92 10.33 36.12
CA THR A 202 -44.45 10.08 34.77
C THR A 202 -45.96 9.86 34.78
N LYS A 203 -46.51 9.26 35.85
CA LYS A 203 -47.96 9.18 36.09
C LYS A 203 -48.58 10.55 36.24
N GLU A 204 -48.03 11.42 37.08
CA GLU A 204 -48.53 12.78 37.28
C GLU A 204 -48.46 13.59 35.98
N THR A 205 -47.34 13.50 35.24
CA THR A 205 -47.22 14.11 33.90
C THR A 205 -48.33 13.60 32.97
N THR A 206 -48.53 12.29 32.93
CA THR A 206 -49.53 11.63 32.08
C THR A 206 -50.95 12.02 32.44
N GLU A 207 -51.31 12.06 33.72
CA GLU A 207 -52.63 12.45 34.20
C GLU A 207 -52.95 13.92 33.86
N MET A 208 -51.96 14.81 34.02
CA MET A 208 -52.09 16.22 33.61
C MET A 208 -52.34 16.35 32.12
N VAL A 209 -51.55 15.65 31.29
CA VAL A 209 -51.73 15.65 29.84
C VAL A 209 -53.11 15.08 29.49
N ALA A 210 -53.40 13.84 29.90
CA ALA A 210 -54.64 13.12 29.60
C ALA A 210 -55.90 13.94 29.92
N LYS A 211 -55.93 14.59 31.09
CA LYS A 211 -57.05 15.42 31.53
C LYS A 211 -57.30 16.62 30.61
N GLU A 212 -56.23 17.28 30.15
CA GLU A 212 -56.34 18.52 29.38
C GLU A 212 -56.58 18.27 27.88
N ILE A 213 -56.07 17.16 27.33
CA ILE A 213 -56.32 16.76 25.93
C ILE A 213 -57.49 15.79 25.75
N GLY A 214 -58.07 15.27 26.84
CA GLY A 214 -59.27 14.42 26.82
C GLY A 214 -59.04 12.97 26.39
N VAL A 215 -57.84 12.43 26.63
CA VAL A 215 -57.49 11.04 26.31
C VAL A 215 -57.74 10.15 27.52
N ASN A 216 -58.59 9.12 27.36
CA ASN A 216 -58.92 8.19 28.44
C ASN A 216 -58.12 6.88 28.38
N GLU A 217 -57.47 6.58 27.25
CA GLU A 217 -56.71 5.35 27.07
C GLU A 217 -55.26 5.59 27.51
N ILE A 218 -54.92 5.09 28.70
CA ILE A 218 -53.59 5.19 29.31
C ILE A 218 -53.08 3.79 29.63
N ILE A 219 -51.87 3.48 29.19
CA ILE A 219 -51.19 2.21 29.46
C ILE A 219 -49.89 2.51 30.20
N PHE A 220 -49.60 1.75 31.26
CA PHE A 220 -48.30 1.82 31.93
C PHE A 220 -47.43 0.63 31.48
N ASP A 221 -46.20 0.91 31.05
CA ASP A 221 -45.27 -0.09 30.55
C ASP A 221 -43.91 0.03 31.25
N ASP A 222 -43.47 -1.05 31.89
CA ASP A 222 -42.21 -1.10 32.66
C ASP A 222 -40.98 -0.93 31.75
N ARG A 223 -41.10 -1.17 30.44
CA ARG A 223 -40.00 -0.95 29.49
C ARG A 223 -39.69 0.52 29.27
N LEU A 224 -40.50 1.45 29.79
CA LEU A 224 -40.28 2.89 29.71
C LEU A 224 -39.66 3.50 30.97
N ILE A 225 -39.24 2.69 31.95
CA ILE A 225 -38.60 3.21 33.18
C ILE A 225 -37.18 3.72 32.90
N GLU A 226 -36.68 4.59 33.78
CA GLU A 226 -35.33 5.15 33.73
C GLU A 226 -34.26 4.05 33.83
N THR A 227 -33.04 4.38 33.41
CA THR A 227 -31.89 3.47 33.49
C THR A 227 -31.74 2.87 34.89
N GLN A 228 -31.70 1.54 34.99
CA GLN A 228 -31.47 0.84 36.26
C GLN A 228 -30.04 1.09 36.72
N VAL A 229 -29.87 1.96 37.71
CA VAL A 229 -28.54 2.37 38.21
C VAL A 229 -27.92 1.41 39.22
N GLY A 230 -28.65 0.36 39.64
CA GLY A 230 -28.15 -0.66 40.55
C GLY A 230 -27.70 -0.12 41.91
N ASP A 231 -26.45 -0.40 42.30
CA ASP A 231 -25.86 0.01 43.59
C ASP A 231 -25.74 1.54 43.77
N PHE A 232 -26.04 2.34 42.75
CA PHE A 232 -26.10 3.80 42.82
C PHE A 232 -27.50 4.34 43.15
N GLU A 233 -28.50 3.49 43.34
CA GLU A 233 -29.86 3.91 43.68
C GLU A 233 -29.88 4.78 44.95
N GLY A 234 -30.52 5.94 44.88
CA GLY A 234 -30.62 6.91 45.98
C GLY A 234 -29.33 7.71 46.27
N LYS A 235 -28.22 7.43 45.58
CA LYS A 235 -26.97 8.21 45.69
C LYS A 235 -26.97 9.44 44.81
N ASP A 236 -25.99 10.32 44.99
CA ASP A 236 -25.79 11.47 44.10
C ASP A 236 -25.58 10.99 42.65
N ILE A 237 -26.28 11.58 41.70
CA ILE A 237 -26.25 11.18 40.29
C ILE A 237 -24.84 11.31 39.68
N THR A 238 -23.97 12.14 40.25
CA THR A 238 -22.57 12.26 39.80
C THR A 238 -21.79 10.96 40.02
N GLU A 239 -22.12 10.18 41.05
CA GLU A 239 -21.49 8.87 41.29
C GLU A 239 -21.80 7.90 40.15
N TYR A 240 -23.07 7.80 39.73
CA TYR A 240 -23.45 7.01 38.56
C TYR A 240 -22.89 7.60 37.26
N ARG A 241 -22.84 8.92 37.14
CA ARG A 241 -22.27 9.59 35.95
C ARG A 241 -20.79 9.24 35.79
N ASN A 242 -20.04 9.20 36.88
CA ASN A 242 -18.59 8.96 36.91
C ASN A 242 -18.20 7.48 37.05
N PHE A 243 -19.16 6.55 37.10
CA PHE A 243 -18.87 5.11 37.17
C PHE A 243 -18.03 4.63 35.97
N THR A 244 -18.23 5.21 34.79
CA THR A 244 -17.40 5.00 33.60
C THR A 244 -16.69 6.29 33.19
N LYS A 245 -15.63 6.17 32.39
CA LYS A 245 -14.88 7.36 31.91
C LYS A 245 -15.65 8.17 30.88
N SER A 246 -16.54 7.52 30.14
CA SER A 246 -17.34 8.15 29.09
C SER A 246 -18.72 7.50 28.97
N LEU A 247 -19.61 8.12 28.20
CA LEU A 247 -20.94 7.57 27.91
C LEU A 247 -20.85 6.32 27.01
N GLU A 248 -19.88 6.26 26.10
CA GLU A 248 -19.64 5.11 25.23
C GLU A 248 -19.29 3.87 26.06
N GLU A 249 -18.47 4.01 27.12
CA GLU A 249 -18.17 2.91 28.02
C GLU A 249 -19.44 2.37 28.74
N LYS A 250 -20.48 3.19 28.95
CA LYS A 250 -21.74 2.73 29.56
C LYS A 250 -22.59 1.85 28.65
N PHE A 251 -22.34 1.86 27.35
CA PHE A 251 -22.93 0.87 26.45
C PHE A 251 -22.28 -0.51 26.61
N LEU A 252 -21.05 -0.57 27.13
CA LEU A 252 -20.27 -1.80 27.24
C LEU A 252 -20.18 -2.33 28.68
N GLN A 253 -20.35 -1.45 29.68
CA GLN A 253 -20.19 -1.78 31.09
C GLN A 253 -21.52 -1.63 31.84
N THR A 254 -21.92 -2.72 32.49
CA THR A 254 -23.11 -2.75 33.36
C THR A 254 -22.72 -2.34 34.78
N PRO A 255 -23.39 -1.34 35.40
CA PRO A 255 -23.22 -1.05 36.81
C PRO A 255 -23.65 -2.25 37.67
N PRO A 256 -23.01 -2.50 38.83
CA PRO A 256 -23.41 -3.60 39.71
C PRO A 256 -24.90 -3.53 40.06
N ASN A 257 -25.61 -4.65 39.85
CA ASN A 257 -27.08 -4.77 40.05
C ASN A 257 -27.94 -3.79 39.23
N GLY A 258 -27.42 -3.19 38.17
CA GLY A 258 -28.15 -2.29 37.27
C GLY A 258 -28.15 -2.78 35.82
N GLU A 259 -28.33 -1.85 34.88
CA GLU A 259 -28.34 -2.12 33.43
C GLU A 259 -27.37 -1.18 32.70
N SER A 260 -26.76 -1.69 31.64
CA SER A 260 -25.99 -0.92 30.67
C SER A 260 -26.91 -0.13 29.72
N LEU A 261 -26.35 0.84 29.01
CA LEU A 261 -27.12 1.60 28.01
C LEU A 261 -27.55 0.74 26.82
N ILE A 262 -26.81 -0.33 26.49
CA ILE A 262 -27.23 -1.25 25.43
C ILE A 262 -28.45 -2.09 25.88
N GLU A 263 -28.50 -2.53 27.13
CA GLU A 263 -29.65 -3.23 27.70
C GLU A 263 -30.89 -2.33 27.75
N LEU A 264 -30.73 -1.08 28.17
CA LEU A 264 -31.81 -0.08 28.12
C LEU A 264 -32.27 0.18 26.67
N LYS A 265 -31.33 0.33 25.72
CA LYS A 265 -31.64 0.53 24.30
C LYS A 265 -32.46 -0.65 23.76
N ASN A 266 -32.09 -1.88 24.10
CA ASN A 266 -32.81 -3.08 23.68
C ASN A 266 -34.21 -3.12 24.28
N ARG A 267 -34.35 -2.78 25.56
CA ARG A 267 -35.64 -2.70 26.26
C ARG A 267 -36.61 -1.72 25.61
N VAL A 268 -36.15 -0.51 25.26
CA VAL A 268 -37.01 0.47 24.56
C VAL A 268 -37.21 0.14 23.09
N GLY A 269 -36.29 -0.62 22.48
CA GLY A 269 -36.44 -1.19 21.15
C GLY A 269 -37.56 -2.22 21.08
N ASP A 270 -37.55 -3.20 22.00
CA ASP A 270 -38.60 -4.21 22.13
C ASP A 270 -39.96 -3.55 22.31
N PHE A 271 -40.01 -2.49 23.12
CA PHE A 271 -41.20 -1.66 23.30
C PHE A 271 -41.72 -1.09 21.96
N ILE A 272 -40.94 -0.28 21.26
CA ILE A 272 -41.49 0.47 20.11
C ILE A 272 -41.88 -0.48 18.95
N TYR A 273 -41.10 -1.54 18.71
CA TYR A 273 -41.39 -2.51 17.65
C TYR A 273 -42.62 -3.38 17.98
N GLU A 274 -42.87 -3.70 19.26
CA GLU A 274 -44.10 -4.40 19.67
C GLU A 274 -45.33 -3.49 19.57
N ILE A 275 -45.21 -2.23 20.01
CA ILE A 275 -46.30 -1.25 19.98
C ILE A 275 -46.72 -0.96 18.52
N ASP A 276 -45.78 -0.83 17.59
CA ASP A 276 -46.10 -0.63 16.18
C ASP A 276 -46.80 -1.82 15.52
N LYS A 277 -46.51 -3.05 15.95
CA LYS A 277 -47.25 -4.24 15.52
C LYS A 277 -48.64 -4.34 16.14
N LYS A 278 -48.82 -3.81 17.35
CA LYS A 278 -50.05 -3.95 18.14
C LYS A 278 -51.13 -2.95 17.72
N TYR A 279 -50.75 -1.72 17.39
CA TYR A 279 -51.69 -0.65 17.06
C TYR A 279 -51.58 -0.25 15.59
N SER A 280 -52.65 0.34 15.07
CA SER A 280 -52.70 0.92 13.73
C SER A 280 -53.56 2.19 13.78
N ASP A 281 -53.21 3.17 12.96
CA ASP A 281 -53.93 4.45 12.81
C ASP A 281 -54.07 5.23 14.13
N LYS A 282 -53.06 5.16 15.00
CA LYS A 282 -53.04 5.87 16.29
C LYS A 282 -51.96 6.95 16.37
N ASN A 283 -52.30 8.10 16.93
CA ASN A 283 -51.32 9.06 17.45
C ASN A 283 -51.00 8.70 18.91
N ILE A 284 -49.80 8.19 19.16
CA ILE A 284 -49.38 7.62 20.44
C ILE A 284 -48.39 8.56 21.13
N LEU A 285 -48.71 9.00 22.34
CA LEU A 285 -47.79 9.74 23.20
C LEU A 285 -47.10 8.78 24.19
N ILE A 286 -45.77 8.78 24.18
CA ILE A 286 -44.90 8.00 25.05
C ILE A 286 -44.36 8.93 26.14
N VAL A 287 -44.72 8.72 27.41
CA VAL A 287 -44.23 9.54 28.53
C VAL A 287 -43.17 8.77 29.31
N THR A 288 -41.93 9.27 29.32
CA THR A 288 -40.77 8.56 29.87
C THR A 288 -39.73 9.50 30.49
N HIS A 289 -38.50 9.02 30.66
CA HIS A 289 -37.37 9.70 31.28
C HIS A 289 -36.31 10.06 30.24
N GLU A 290 -35.19 10.65 30.67
CA GLU A 290 -34.20 11.22 29.74
C GLU A 290 -33.52 10.16 28.88
N TYR A 291 -32.97 9.11 29.50
CA TYR A 291 -32.20 8.11 28.76
C TYR A 291 -33.08 7.23 27.87
N PRO A 292 -34.25 6.73 28.33
CA PRO A 292 -35.19 6.03 27.45
C PRO A 292 -35.67 6.88 26.27
N ALA A 293 -35.97 8.18 26.46
CA ALA A 293 -36.41 9.05 25.37
C ALA A 293 -35.31 9.23 24.31
N TRP A 294 -34.06 9.46 24.75
CA TRP A 294 -32.91 9.51 23.86
C TRP A 294 -32.71 8.20 23.10
N LEU A 295 -32.74 7.06 23.79
CA LEU A 295 -32.48 5.77 23.18
C LEU A 295 -33.62 5.30 22.27
N LEU A 296 -34.86 5.76 22.49
CA LEU A 296 -35.95 5.61 21.51
C LEU A 296 -35.62 6.30 20.19
N ILE A 297 -35.07 7.52 20.21
CA ILE A 297 -34.60 8.19 18.98
C ILE A 297 -33.46 7.38 18.35
N ALA A 298 -32.51 6.88 19.15
CA ALA A 298 -31.39 6.08 18.65
C ALA A 298 -31.85 4.78 17.98
N VAL A 299 -32.80 4.06 18.58
CA VAL A 299 -33.46 2.87 17.99
C VAL A 299 -34.15 3.23 16.68
N THR A 300 -34.89 4.33 16.64
CA THR A 300 -35.63 4.78 15.46
C THR A 300 -34.71 5.12 14.27
N LYS A 301 -33.50 5.58 14.57
CA LYS A 301 -32.45 5.87 13.60
C LYS A 301 -31.54 4.66 13.32
N GLY A 302 -31.66 3.56 14.07
CA GLY A 302 -30.81 2.37 13.93
C GLY A 302 -29.35 2.59 14.33
N LEU A 303 -29.08 3.52 15.25
CA LEU A 303 -27.72 3.96 15.59
C LEU A 303 -26.98 2.94 16.47
N ASN A 304 -25.68 2.78 16.27
CA ASN A 304 -24.81 2.08 17.23
C ASN A 304 -24.56 2.94 18.49
N GLY A 305 -23.88 2.37 19.50
CA GLY A 305 -23.61 3.06 20.76
C GLY A 305 -22.85 4.38 20.61
N ALA A 306 -21.83 4.43 19.75
CA ALA A 306 -21.03 5.64 19.52
C ALA A 306 -21.86 6.75 18.84
N GLU A 307 -22.60 6.39 17.79
CA GLU A 307 -23.50 7.31 17.08
C GLU A 307 -24.62 7.84 17.99
N ALA A 308 -25.15 7.00 18.88
CA ALA A 308 -26.15 7.43 19.87
C ALA A 308 -25.56 8.48 20.83
N VAL A 309 -24.32 8.30 21.29
CA VAL A 309 -23.62 9.27 22.16
C VAL A 309 -23.36 10.57 21.42
N GLU A 310 -22.90 10.50 20.16
CA GLU A 310 -22.71 11.68 19.31
C GLU A 310 -24.02 12.47 19.13
N LEU A 311 -25.14 11.77 18.90
CA LEU A 311 -26.47 12.38 18.84
C LEU A 311 -26.80 13.13 20.14
N LYS A 312 -26.53 12.52 21.31
CA LYS A 312 -26.78 13.15 22.62
C LYS A 312 -25.92 14.38 22.87
N HIS A 313 -24.70 14.42 22.34
CA HIS A 313 -23.81 15.57 22.51
C HIS A 313 -24.13 16.72 21.55
N LYS A 314 -24.51 16.41 20.30
CA LYS A 314 -24.83 17.41 19.28
C LYS A 314 -26.20 18.06 19.49
N GLU A 315 -27.16 17.28 19.94
CA GLU A 315 -28.54 17.71 20.15
C GLU A 315 -28.79 17.67 21.66
N ASN A 316 -29.05 18.80 22.33
CA ASN A 316 -29.58 18.73 23.70
C ASN A 316 -30.98 18.11 23.62
N LEU A 317 -31.07 16.77 23.74
CA LEU A 317 -32.19 16.04 23.15
C LEU A 317 -33.53 16.24 23.89
N PHE A 318 -33.54 16.33 25.22
CA PHE A 318 -34.76 16.49 26.02
C PHE A 318 -34.52 17.22 27.34
N GLU A 319 -35.04 18.44 27.47
CA GLU A 319 -35.27 19.10 28.75
C GLU A 319 -36.52 18.55 29.45
N ASN A 320 -36.76 18.95 30.70
CA ASN A 320 -37.95 18.52 31.45
C ASN A 320 -39.24 19.01 30.76
N ALA A 321 -40.21 18.10 30.62
CA ALA A 321 -41.45 18.30 29.85
C ALA A 321 -41.28 18.51 28.33
N ASP A 322 -40.09 18.33 27.76
CA ASP A 322 -39.91 18.39 26.30
C ASP A 322 -40.63 17.25 25.61
N ILE A 323 -41.17 17.54 24.42
CA ILE A 323 -41.83 16.59 23.53
C ILE A 323 -41.22 16.63 22.13
N LYS A 324 -41.04 15.45 21.52
CA LYS A 324 -40.56 15.31 20.14
C LYS A 324 -41.36 14.26 19.38
N GLU A 325 -41.55 14.49 18.09
CA GLU A 325 -42.06 13.46 17.18
C GLU A 325 -40.96 12.43 16.89
N LEU A 326 -41.32 11.15 16.90
CA LEU A 326 -40.47 10.05 16.49
C LEU A 326 -40.85 9.61 15.08
N ASP A 327 -39.96 9.82 14.11
CA ASP A 327 -40.13 9.32 12.73
C ASP A 327 -39.83 7.82 12.65
N PHE A 328 -40.72 7.03 13.27
CA PHE A 328 -40.57 5.58 13.35
C PHE A 328 -41.06 4.89 12.09
N ALA A 329 -40.22 4.00 11.58
CA ALA A 329 -40.54 2.99 10.60
C ALA A 329 -39.68 1.76 10.92
N PRO A 330 -40.25 0.54 10.91
CA PRO A 330 -39.48 -0.68 11.04
C PRO A 330 -38.37 -0.75 9.99
N ILE A 331 -37.12 -0.94 10.43
CA ILE A 331 -35.97 -1.13 9.54
C ILE A 331 -35.25 -2.43 9.92
N SER A 332 -34.40 -2.93 9.03
CA SER A 332 -33.59 -4.10 9.34
C SER A 332 -32.57 -3.77 10.42
N HIS A 333 -32.51 -4.59 11.47
CA HIS A 333 -31.63 -4.35 12.61
C HIS A 333 -31.12 -5.65 13.24
N ASN A 334 -29.96 -5.57 13.89
CA ASN A 334 -29.44 -6.67 14.69
C ASN A 334 -30.15 -6.76 16.06
N LYS A 335 -29.74 -7.69 16.92
CA LYS A 335 -30.33 -7.87 18.27
C LYS A 335 -30.25 -6.63 19.18
N ASN A 336 -29.41 -5.65 18.83
CA ASN A 336 -29.19 -4.43 19.59
C ASN A 336 -29.91 -3.21 18.99
N TYR A 337 -30.83 -3.44 18.04
CA TYR A 337 -31.53 -2.38 17.30
C TYR A 337 -30.56 -1.42 16.59
N GLU A 338 -29.42 -1.94 16.13
CA GLU A 338 -28.50 -1.24 15.25
C GLU A 338 -28.82 -1.65 13.82
N SER A 339 -28.85 -0.69 12.90
CA SER A 339 -29.17 -0.95 11.49
C SER A 339 -28.19 -1.98 10.93
N ASP A 340 -28.73 -3.11 10.48
CA ASP A 340 -27.94 -4.17 9.86
C ASP A 340 -28.70 -4.71 8.65
N LEU A 341 -28.19 -4.44 7.46
CA LEU A 341 -28.83 -4.82 6.20
C LEU A 341 -28.41 -6.23 5.73
N HIS A 342 -27.67 -6.99 6.55
CA HIS A 342 -27.30 -8.36 6.23
C HIS A 342 -28.41 -9.36 6.57
N MET A 343 -28.28 -10.57 6.01
CA MET A 343 -29.08 -11.70 6.47
C MET A 343 -28.62 -12.15 7.88
N PRO A 344 -29.54 -12.64 8.74
CA PRO A 344 -30.95 -12.88 8.44
C PRO A 344 -31.84 -11.63 8.56
N TYR A 345 -31.35 -10.54 9.15
CA TYR A 345 -32.17 -9.40 9.56
C TYR A 345 -32.97 -8.76 8.41
N ILE A 346 -32.35 -8.55 7.25
CA ILE A 346 -33.02 -7.89 6.12
C ILE A 346 -34.16 -8.73 5.53
N ASP A 347 -34.13 -10.05 5.73
CA ASP A 347 -35.15 -10.97 5.25
C ASP A 347 -36.43 -10.91 6.09
N GLU A 348 -36.38 -10.35 7.30
CA GLU A 348 -37.54 -10.17 8.17
C GLU A 348 -38.40 -8.98 7.75
N ILE A 349 -37.86 -8.08 6.92
CA ILE A 349 -38.55 -6.88 6.48
C ILE A 349 -39.55 -7.18 5.36
N LYS A 350 -40.81 -6.92 5.68
CA LYS A 350 -42.00 -7.19 4.86
C LYS A 350 -42.88 -5.96 4.79
N PHE A 351 -43.61 -5.81 3.69
CA PHE A 351 -44.57 -4.73 3.52
C PHE A 351 -45.70 -5.11 2.57
N ALA A 352 -46.80 -4.35 2.60
CA ALA A 352 -47.96 -4.61 1.76
C ALA A 352 -47.67 -4.32 0.28
N CYS A 353 -48.14 -5.21 -0.60
CA CYS A 353 -48.18 -5.00 -2.04
C CYS A 353 -49.46 -4.24 -2.42
N GLU A 354 -49.44 -3.56 -3.57
CA GLU A 354 -50.61 -2.86 -4.13
C GLU A 354 -51.80 -3.79 -4.42
N CYS A 355 -51.56 -5.10 -4.60
CA CYS A 355 -52.64 -6.08 -4.77
C CYS A 355 -53.29 -6.53 -3.45
N GLY A 356 -52.77 -6.09 -2.30
CA GLY A 356 -53.18 -6.55 -0.96
C GLY A 356 -52.35 -7.74 -0.42
N GLY A 357 -51.50 -8.35 -1.24
CA GLY A 357 -50.56 -9.40 -0.81
C GLY A 357 -49.35 -8.86 -0.05
N GLU A 358 -48.44 -9.74 0.37
CA GLU A 358 -47.20 -9.38 1.08
C GLU A 358 -45.97 -9.40 0.16
N MET A 359 -45.10 -8.41 0.33
CA MET A 359 -43.80 -8.31 -0.33
C MET A 359 -42.71 -8.91 0.56
N GLU A 360 -41.96 -9.89 0.05
CA GLU A 360 -40.81 -10.48 0.74
C GLU A 360 -39.54 -10.32 -0.09
N ARG A 361 -38.39 -10.10 0.56
CA ARG A 361 -37.10 -10.08 -0.13
C ARG A 361 -36.79 -11.45 -0.72
N ILE A 362 -36.28 -11.48 -1.94
CA ILE A 362 -35.68 -12.70 -2.52
C ILE A 362 -34.49 -13.15 -1.65
N LYS A 363 -34.07 -14.42 -1.71
CA LYS A 363 -33.04 -14.95 -0.78
C LYS A 363 -31.60 -14.77 -1.27
N GLU A 364 -31.43 -14.35 -2.51
CA GLU A 364 -30.11 -14.25 -3.13
C GLU A 364 -29.30 -13.06 -2.62
N VAL A 365 -27.98 -13.25 -2.61
CA VAL A 365 -26.96 -12.20 -2.40
C VAL A 365 -26.20 -11.94 -3.70
N PHE A 366 -25.48 -10.83 -3.76
CA PHE A 366 -24.68 -10.49 -4.92
C PHE A 366 -23.48 -11.43 -5.08
N ASP A 367 -23.03 -11.57 -6.32
CA ASP A 367 -21.70 -12.08 -6.62
C ASP A 367 -20.63 -11.21 -5.98
N CYS A 368 -19.61 -11.80 -5.36
CA CYS A 368 -18.59 -11.03 -4.65
C CYS A 368 -17.84 -10.07 -5.58
N TRP A 369 -17.76 -10.37 -6.88
CA TRP A 369 -17.16 -9.48 -7.87
C TRP A 369 -18.03 -8.26 -8.23
N PHE A 370 -19.34 -8.30 -7.94
CA PHE A 370 -20.21 -7.12 -8.00
C PHE A 370 -19.84 -6.14 -6.91
N GLU A 371 -19.62 -6.62 -5.69
CA GLU A 371 -19.14 -5.81 -4.57
C GLU A 371 -17.74 -5.23 -4.86
N SER A 372 -16.80 -6.05 -5.36
CA SER A 372 -15.46 -5.58 -5.72
C SER A 372 -15.48 -4.55 -6.86
N GLY A 373 -16.28 -4.80 -7.90
CA GLY A 373 -16.45 -3.83 -8.99
C GLY A 373 -17.14 -2.54 -8.53
N ALA A 374 -17.88 -2.61 -7.42
CA ALA A 374 -18.56 -1.48 -6.81
C ALA A 374 -17.72 -0.60 -5.90
N MET A 375 -16.49 -1.03 -5.61
CA MET A 375 -15.58 -0.36 -4.69
C MET A 375 -15.46 1.17 -4.93
N PRO A 376 -15.30 1.70 -6.16
CA PRO A 376 -15.09 3.14 -6.36
C PRO A 376 -16.23 4.01 -5.82
N TYR A 377 -17.48 3.59 -6.03
CA TYR A 377 -18.66 4.36 -5.62
C TYR A 377 -19.14 3.98 -4.21
N ALA A 378 -19.10 2.68 -3.86
CA ALA A 378 -19.54 2.21 -2.56
C ALA A 378 -18.67 2.75 -1.42
N SER A 379 -17.35 2.85 -1.63
CA SER A 379 -16.42 3.39 -0.62
C SER A 379 -16.64 4.88 -0.30
N ASN A 380 -17.30 5.62 -1.20
CA ASN A 380 -17.61 7.03 -1.05
C ASN A 380 -19.06 7.29 -0.58
N HIS A 381 -19.85 6.24 -0.35
CA HIS A 381 -21.29 6.34 -0.08
C HIS A 381 -22.06 7.10 -1.19
N TYR A 382 -21.55 7.03 -2.43
CA TYR A 382 -22.24 7.57 -3.61
C TYR A 382 -23.53 6.76 -3.88
N PRO A 383 -24.65 7.41 -4.23
CA PRO A 383 -24.81 8.83 -4.59
C PRO A 383 -25.22 9.78 -3.45
N PHE A 384 -25.16 9.34 -2.19
CA PHE A 384 -25.78 10.06 -1.07
C PHE A 384 -24.85 11.11 -0.44
N GLU A 385 -23.56 10.80 -0.30
CA GLU A 385 -22.59 11.63 0.44
C GLU A 385 -21.28 11.80 -0.33
N ASN A 386 -20.40 12.67 0.18
CA ASN A 386 -19.04 12.94 -0.34
C ASN A 386 -18.98 13.40 -1.81
N LEU A 387 -20.06 14.00 -2.32
CA LEU A 387 -20.18 14.41 -3.73
C LEU A 387 -19.22 15.52 -4.17
N ASP A 388 -18.62 16.23 -3.21
CA ASP A 388 -17.55 17.21 -3.41
C ASP A 388 -16.19 16.54 -3.68
N LYS A 389 -15.99 15.31 -3.20
CA LYS A 389 -14.75 14.53 -3.36
C LYS A 389 -14.87 13.41 -4.39
N PHE A 390 -16.08 12.90 -4.61
CA PHE A 390 -16.35 11.82 -5.54
C PHE A 390 -17.70 12.00 -6.23
N ASN A 391 -17.66 12.26 -7.54
CA ASN A 391 -18.83 12.35 -8.39
C ASN A 391 -18.45 11.95 -9.83
N PRO A 392 -18.72 10.69 -10.24
CA PRO A 392 -18.39 10.18 -11.57
C PRO A 392 -19.05 10.96 -12.72
N GLU A 393 -20.26 11.47 -12.52
CA GLU A 393 -20.96 12.26 -13.54
C GLU A 393 -20.21 13.57 -13.82
N LYS A 394 -19.73 14.24 -12.75
CA LYS A 394 -18.95 15.49 -12.82
C LYS A 394 -17.46 15.28 -13.07
N GLY A 395 -16.98 14.03 -13.11
CA GLY A 395 -15.56 13.71 -13.28
C GLY A 395 -14.70 14.04 -12.05
N ILE A 396 -15.30 14.02 -10.86
CA ILE A 396 -14.60 14.28 -9.58
C ILE A 396 -14.25 12.92 -8.96
N GLY A 397 -12.97 12.69 -8.67
CA GLY A 397 -12.49 11.45 -8.02
C GLY A 397 -12.68 10.17 -8.86
N PHE A 398 -13.04 10.29 -10.15
CA PHE A 398 -13.30 9.19 -11.05
C PHE A 398 -13.13 9.62 -12.52
N PRO A 399 -12.50 8.82 -13.40
CA PRO A 399 -11.88 7.51 -13.16
C PRO A 399 -10.65 7.58 -12.25
N ALA A 400 -10.24 6.44 -11.68
CA ALA A 400 -8.96 6.33 -10.98
C ALA A 400 -7.79 6.56 -11.95
N ASP A 401 -6.75 7.26 -11.54
CA ASP A 401 -5.60 7.51 -12.42
C ASP A 401 -4.79 6.24 -12.69
N PHE A 402 -4.66 5.35 -11.70
CA PHE A 402 -3.82 4.17 -11.79
C PHE A 402 -4.29 3.02 -10.89
N ILE A 403 -4.15 1.78 -11.39
CA ILE A 403 -4.27 0.53 -10.61
C ILE A 403 -3.18 -0.48 -11.01
N ALA A 404 -2.85 -1.41 -10.13
CA ALA A 404 -1.95 -2.52 -10.45
C ALA A 404 -2.35 -3.83 -9.77
N GLU A 405 -2.62 -4.87 -10.55
CA GLU A 405 -2.98 -6.19 -10.03
C GLU A 405 -2.53 -7.32 -10.96
N GLY A 406 -2.63 -8.56 -10.49
CA GLY A 406 -2.27 -9.75 -11.25
C GLY A 406 -3.06 -9.95 -12.55
N THR A 407 -2.44 -10.64 -13.50
CA THR A 407 -3.02 -10.98 -14.81
C THR A 407 -4.35 -11.76 -14.70
N ASP A 408 -4.59 -12.46 -13.60
CA ASP A 408 -5.87 -13.12 -13.28
C ASP A 408 -7.03 -12.14 -13.11
N GLN A 409 -6.78 -10.89 -12.73
CA GLN A 409 -7.82 -9.85 -12.56
C GLN A 409 -8.45 -9.39 -13.87
N THR A 410 -7.84 -9.72 -15.02
CA THR A 410 -8.47 -9.57 -16.36
C THR A 410 -9.78 -10.35 -16.54
N ARG A 411 -10.11 -11.23 -15.59
CA ARG A 411 -11.37 -12.00 -15.53
C ARG A 411 -12.15 -11.77 -14.23
N GLY A 412 -11.60 -10.99 -13.32
CA GLY A 412 -12.17 -10.65 -12.03
C GLY A 412 -12.41 -9.15 -11.94
N TRP A 413 -11.64 -8.48 -11.08
CA TRP A 413 -11.89 -7.10 -10.70
C TRP A 413 -11.80 -6.09 -11.86
N PHE A 414 -10.83 -6.21 -12.77
CA PHE A 414 -10.73 -5.30 -13.92
C PHE A 414 -11.99 -5.37 -14.78
N TYR A 415 -12.47 -6.60 -15.02
CA TYR A 415 -13.66 -6.85 -15.83
C TYR A 415 -14.91 -6.28 -15.16
N THR A 416 -15.15 -6.60 -13.88
CA THR A 416 -16.38 -6.17 -13.21
C THR A 416 -16.41 -4.68 -12.94
N SER A 417 -15.27 -4.06 -12.62
CA SER A 417 -15.17 -2.61 -12.48
C SER A 417 -15.51 -1.89 -13.79
N LEU A 418 -14.97 -2.36 -14.91
CA LEU A 418 -15.24 -1.77 -16.22
C LEU A 418 -16.70 -1.99 -16.66
N VAL A 419 -17.27 -3.17 -16.40
CA VAL A 419 -18.68 -3.47 -16.68
C VAL A 419 -19.61 -2.51 -15.94
N LEU A 420 -19.39 -2.33 -14.63
CA LEU A 420 -20.24 -1.47 -13.80
C LEU A 420 -20.05 0.00 -14.14
N SER A 421 -18.81 0.48 -14.33
CA SER A 421 -18.57 1.87 -14.71
C SER A 421 -19.14 2.22 -16.08
N THR A 422 -19.08 1.29 -17.03
CA THR A 422 -19.62 1.48 -18.37
C THR A 422 -21.15 1.49 -18.32
N ALA A 423 -21.76 0.58 -17.54
CA ALA A 423 -23.21 0.52 -17.38
C ALA A 423 -23.79 1.76 -16.69
N LEU A 424 -23.10 2.29 -15.67
CA LEU A 424 -23.59 3.42 -14.87
C LEU A 424 -23.25 4.78 -15.47
N PHE A 425 -22.07 4.92 -16.07
CA PHE A 425 -21.50 6.23 -16.41
C PHE A 425 -20.92 6.32 -17.82
N GLU A 426 -20.92 5.24 -18.60
CA GLU A 426 -20.30 5.18 -19.94
C GLU A 426 -18.80 5.56 -19.96
N LYS A 427 -18.11 5.37 -18.82
CA LYS A 427 -16.72 5.77 -18.60
C LYS A 427 -15.86 4.57 -18.18
N ALA A 428 -14.55 4.69 -18.36
CA ALA A 428 -13.59 3.76 -17.80
C ALA A 428 -13.60 3.84 -16.27
N SER A 429 -13.30 2.75 -15.58
CA SER A 429 -13.11 2.75 -14.13
C SER A 429 -11.74 3.30 -13.71
N PHE A 430 -10.76 3.24 -14.62
CA PHE A 430 -9.37 3.63 -14.41
C PHE A 430 -8.72 4.08 -15.72
N GLN A 431 -7.69 4.93 -15.64
CA GLN A 431 -6.96 5.47 -16.78
C GLN A 431 -5.73 4.63 -17.14
N ASN A 432 -4.93 4.24 -16.14
CA ASN A 432 -3.70 3.45 -16.32
C ASN A 432 -3.76 2.13 -15.53
N VAL A 433 -3.27 1.05 -16.12
CA VAL A 433 -3.24 -0.29 -15.51
C VAL A 433 -1.87 -0.94 -15.70
N ILE A 434 -1.19 -1.26 -14.61
CA ILE A 434 -0.06 -2.21 -14.64
C ILE A 434 -0.61 -3.61 -14.34
N VAL A 435 -0.40 -4.54 -15.27
CA VAL A 435 -0.79 -5.93 -15.12
C VAL A 435 0.41 -6.74 -14.67
N ASN A 436 0.34 -7.30 -13.47
CA ASN A 436 1.44 -8.07 -12.90
C ASN A 436 1.40 -9.54 -13.37
N GLY A 437 2.57 -10.14 -13.58
CA GLY A 437 2.71 -11.58 -13.75
C GLY A 437 2.69 -12.32 -12.41
N MET A 438 2.95 -13.62 -12.42
CA MET A 438 3.00 -14.42 -11.18
C MET A 438 4.41 -14.50 -10.62
N ILE A 439 4.51 -14.38 -9.29
CA ILE A 439 5.75 -14.71 -8.59
C ILE A 439 5.80 -16.22 -8.38
N MET A 440 6.79 -16.85 -9.00
CA MET A 440 7.02 -18.28 -9.03
C MET A 440 8.16 -18.64 -8.08
N ALA A 441 8.17 -19.87 -7.58
CA ALA A 441 9.33 -20.40 -6.85
C ALA A 441 10.56 -20.42 -7.76
N GLU A 442 11.75 -20.53 -7.17
CA GLU A 442 13.02 -20.52 -7.91
C GLU A 442 13.09 -21.64 -8.99
N ASP A 443 12.41 -22.76 -8.77
CA ASP A 443 12.29 -23.88 -9.71
C ASP A 443 11.21 -23.70 -10.79
N GLY A 444 10.57 -22.53 -10.85
CA GLY A 444 9.50 -22.20 -11.79
C GLY A 444 8.13 -22.77 -11.43
N LYS A 445 7.96 -23.43 -10.27
CA LYS A 445 6.64 -23.88 -9.81
C LYS A 445 5.86 -22.73 -9.18
N LYS A 446 4.54 -22.77 -9.32
CA LYS A 446 3.64 -21.82 -8.66
C LYS A 446 3.84 -21.90 -7.13
N MET A 447 4.03 -20.75 -6.49
CA MET A 447 4.11 -20.68 -5.03
C MET A 447 2.77 -21.09 -4.39
N SER A 448 2.80 -21.92 -3.35
CA SER A 448 1.59 -22.24 -2.57
C SER A 448 1.88 -22.60 -1.12
N LYS A 449 0.92 -22.30 -0.24
CA LYS A 449 0.97 -22.66 1.19
C LYS A 449 1.10 -24.16 1.43
N SER A 450 0.50 -24.99 0.56
CA SER A 450 0.58 -26.45 0.67
C SER A 450 1.95 -26.98 0.28
N LEU A 451 2.62 -26.37 -0.71
CA LEU A 451 3.96 -26.75 -1.14
C LEU A 451 5.07 -26.14 -0.28
N ARG A 452 4.78 -25.06 0.46
CA ARG A 452 5.76 -24.30 1.27
C ARG A 452 7.03 -23.96 0.48
N ASN A 453 6.87 -23.66 -0.81
CA ASN A 453 7.93 -23.42 -1.78
C ASN A 453 8.19 -21.92 -2.01
N TYR A 454 8.07 -21.12 -0.95
CA TYR A 454 8.34 -19.68 -0.99
C TYR A 454 9.17 -19.29 0.25
N PRO A 455 10.10 -18.33 0.13
CA PRO A 455 10.84 -17.83 1.29
C PRO A 455 9.90 -17.08 2.22
N ASP A 456 10.12 -17.21 3.52
CA ASP A 456 9.35 -16.48 4.52
C ASP A 456 9.59 -14.97 4.36
N ILE A 457 8.51 -14.19 4.29
CA ILE A 457 8.60 -12.74 4.03
C ILE A 457 9.34 -12.05 5.18
N SER A 458 9.09 -12.43 6.44
CA SER A 458 9.77 -11.84 7.60
C SER A 458 11.27 -12.11 7.55
N TYR A 459 11.67 -13.35 7.20
CA TYR A 459 13.08 -13.68 6.98
C TYR A 459 13.74 -12.79 5.91
N MET A 460 13.06 -12.60 4.77
CA MET A 460 13.58 -11.74 3.69
C MET A 460 13.74 -10.29 4.14
N LEU A 461 12.76 -9.76 4.87
CA LEU A 461 12.79 -8.39 5.39
C LEU A 461 13.89 -8.19 6.43
N ASP A 462 14.05 -9.13 7.37
CA ASP A 462 15.06 -9.04 8.42
C ASP A 462 16.49 -9.13 7.87
N LYS A 463 16.72 -9.96 6.85
CA LYS A 463 18.05 -10.20 6.29
C LYS A 463 18.48 -9.16 5.26
N TYR A 464 17.56 -8.75 4.38
CA TYR A 464 17.90 -7.90 3.21
C TYR A 464 17.29 -6.50 3.27
N GLY A 465 16.29 -6.29 4.12
CA GLY A 465 15.52 -5.05 4.18
C GLY A 465 14.40 -4.98 3.13
N ALA A 466 13.40 -4.14 3.42
CA ALA A 466 12.24 -3.95 2.55
C ALA A 466 12.62 -3.39 1.16
N ASP A 467 13.60 -2.50 1.10
CA ASP A 467 13.97 -1.82 -0.16
C ASP A 467 14.65 -2.74 -1.17
N ALA A 468 15.50 -3.67 -0.70
CA ALA A 468 16.10 -4.66 -1.59
C ALA A 468 15.03 -5.56 -2.23
N LEU A 469 14.05 -6.01 -1.43
CA LEU A 469 12.94 -6.82 -1.92
C LEU A 469 12.03 -6.05 -2.88
N ARG A 470 11.65 -4.81 -2.52
CA ARG A 470 10.82 -3.93 -3.36
C ARG A 470 11.47 -3.71 -4.72
N TYR A 471 12.72 -3.29 -4.72
CA TYR A 471 13.44 -2.99 -5.95
C TYR A 471 13.66 -4.25 -6.80
N TYR A 472 13.96 -5.41 -6.19
CA TYR A 472 14.07 -6.67 -6.91
C TYR A 472 12.80 -7.02 -7.69
N ILE A 473 11.61 -6.83 -7.09
CA ILE A 473 10.34 -7.10 -7.75
C ILE A 473 10.04 -6.04 -8.83
N ILE A 474 10.22 -4.75 -8.52
CA ILE A 474 9.89 -3.65 -9.44
C ILE A 474 10.79 -3.66 -10.69
N SER A 475 12.07 -4.02 -10.54
CA SER A 475 13.02 -4.10 -11.66
C SER A 475 12.86 -5.36 -12.52
N SER A 476 11.93 -6.24 -12.17
CA SER A 476 11.72 -7.53 -12.83
C SER A 476 10.63 -7.50 -13.91
N PRO A 477 10.57 -8.51 -14.79
CA PRO A 477 9.45 -8.67 -15.73
C PRO A 477 8.06 -8.84 -15.08
N ALA A 478 7.99 -9.07 -13.76
CA ALA A 478 6.72 -9.20 -13.03
C ALA A 478 5.78 -8.03 -13.23
N VAL A 479 6.30 -6.80 -13.40
CA VAL A 479 5.49 -5.60 -13.65
C VAL A 479 5.02 -5.47 -15.11
N ARG A 480 5.30 -6.45 -15.96
CA ARG A 480 4.92 -6.50 -17.39
C ARG A 480 4.14 -7.77 -17.75
N ALA A 481 3.32 -8.27 -16.83
CA ALA A 481 2.50 -9.46 -16.99
C ALA A 481 3.28 -10.77 -17.22
N GLU A 482 4.60 -10.78 -16.99
CA GLU A 482 5.47 -11.95 -17.12
C GLU A 482 5.79 -12.56 -15.76
N ASP A 483 5.98 -13.88 -15.73
CA ASP A 483 6.29 -14.56 -14.47
C ASP A 483 7.73 -14.28 -14.03
N LEU A 484 7.93 -14.08 -12.72
CA LEU A 484 9.24 -13.96 -12.09
C LEU A 484 9.52 -15.20 -11.25
N ASN A 485 10.59 -15.94 -11.59
CA ASN A 485 11.15 -16.92 -10.69
C ASN A 485 11.91 -16.20 -9.57
N PHE A 486 11.34 -16.20 -8.38
CA PHE A 486 11.91 -15.52 -7.23
C PHE A 486 13.18 -16.22 -6.76
N SER A 487 14.28 -15.48 -6.62
CA SER A 487 15.54 -15.98 -6.07
C SER A 487 16.05 -15.03 -4.99
N GLU A 488 16.39 -15.60 -3.83
CA GLU A 488 17.00 -14.87 -2.72
C GLU A 488 18.34 -14.24 -3.13
N LYS A 489 19.10 -14.91 -4.01
CA LYS A 489 20.35 -14.37 -4.56
C LYS A 489 20.12 -13.07 -5.32
N GLY A 490 19.00 -12.95 -6.04
CA GLY A 490 18.65 -11.74 -6.76
C GLY A 490 18.43 -10.55 -5.81
N VAL A 491 17.80 -10.78 -4.67
CA VAL A 491 17.60 -9.76 -3.62
C VAL A 491 18.95 -9.34 -2.99
N ASP A 492 19.81 -10.31 -2.70
CA ASP A 492 21.17 -10.07 -2.20
C ASP A 492 22.01 -9.22 -3.17
N GLU A 493 21.88 -9.45 -4.48
CA GLU A 493 22.55 -8.64 -5.49
C GLU A 493 22.10 -7.17 -5.48
N ILE A 494 20.80 -6.89 -5.29
CA ILE A 494 20.30 -5.52 -5.17
C ILE A 494 20.88 -4.83 -3.94
N LEU A 495 20.88 -5.51 -2.79
CA LEU A 495 21.48 -5.00 -1.56
C LEU A 495 22.95 -4.63 -1.78
N LYS A 496 23.73 -5.52 -2.40
CA LYS A 496 25.17 -5.33 -2.61
C LYS A 496 25.50 -4.28 -3.67
N LYS A 497 24.78 -4.25 -4.80
CA LYS A 497 25.10 -3.40 -5.95
C LYS A 497 24.61 -1.97 -5.79
N ILE A 498 23.50 -1.76 -5.08
CA ILE A 498 22.90 -0.43 -4.91
C ILE A 498 23.10 0.04 -3.48
N ILE A 499 22.41 -0.58 -2.52
CA ILE A 499 22.27 -0.05 -1.16
C ILE A 499 23.63 0.06 -0.46
N LEU A 500 24.41 -1.02 -0.41
CA LEU A 500 25.72 -0.99 0.25
C LEU A 500 26.71 -0.07 -0.47
N LYS A 501 26.67 0.00 -1.81
CA LYS A 501 27.56 0.90 -2.56
C LYS A 501 27.24 2.37 -2.30
N THR A 502 25.97 2.76 -2.35
CA THR A 502 25.57 4.15 -2.05
C THR A 502 25.89 4.52 -0.61
N LYS A 503 25.68 3.60 0.35
CA LYS A 503 26.11 3.82 1.75
C LYS A 503 27.62 3.98 1.89
N ASN A 504 28.42 3.21 1.16
CA ASN A 504 29.88 3.37 1.16
C ASN A 504 30.31 4.73 0.58
N VAL A 505 29.63 5.21 -0.47
CA VAL A 505 29.87 6.57 -1.01
C VAL A 505 29.50 7.64 0.02
N LEU A 506 28.36 7.48 0.70
CA LEU A 506 27.96 8.38 1.78
C LEU A 506 28.98 8.40 2.92
N SER A 507 29.40 7.23 3.42
CA SER A 507 30.40 7.15 4.48
C SER A 507 31.73 7.78 4.06
N PHE A 508 32.14 7.64 2.79
CA PHE A 508 33.31 8.34 2.27
C PHE A 508 33.12 9.86 2.27
N TYR A 509 31.98 10.36 1.79
CA TYR A 509 31.64 11.78 1.80
C TYR A 509 31.63 12.37 3.22
N GLU A 510 31.07 11.64 4.19
CA GLU A 510 30.99 12.08 5.59
C GLU A 510 32.36 12.27 6.25
N LEU A 511 33.43 11.64 5.75
CA LEU A 511 34.79 11.87 6.24
C LEU A 511 35.31 13.28 5.93
N TYR A 512 34.81 13.91 4.86
CA TYR A 512 35.36 15.17 4.33
C TYR A 512 34.36 16.33 4.35
N LYS A 513 33.07 16.09 4.57
CA LYS A 513 32.01 17.13 4.47
C LYS A 513 32.23 18.35 5.36
N ASP A 514 32.91 18.17 6.50
CA ASP A 514 33.17 19.26 7.47
C ASP A 514 34.46 20.04 7.15
N GLU A 515 35.20 19.65 6.10
CA GLU A 515 36.42 20.31 5.64
C GLU A 515 36.17 21.43 4.62
N ILE A 516 34.91 21.73 4.31
CA ILE A 516 34.52 22.77 3.34
C ILE A 516 34.92 24.15 3.88
N SER A 517 35.87 24.79 3.21
CA SER A 517 36.42 26.09 3.64
C SER A 517 35.68 27.29 3.03
N ALA A 518 35.00 27.10 1.89
CA ALA A 518 34.18 28.10 1.22
C ALA A 518 33.04 27.44 0.43
N GLU A 519 31.85 28.07 0.46
CA GLU A 519 30.70 27.61 -0.29
C GLU A 519 30.93 27.74 -1.80
N VAL A 520 30.85 26.63 -2.52
CA VAL A 520 30.93 26.57 -3.99
C VAL A 520 29.68 25.94 -4.55
N LYS A 521 29.29 26.34 -5.77
CA LYS A 521 28.12 25.78 -6.44
C LYS A 521 28.54 24.64 -7.36
N PRO A 522 28.10 23.38 -7.13
CA PRO A 522 28.51 22.22 -7.92
C PRO A 522 28.44 22.42 -9.44
N LEU A 523 27.38 23.08 -9.92
CA LEU A 523 27.13 23.36 -11.35
C LEU A 523 28.16 24.32 -11.99
N GLN A 524 29.05 24.94 -11.21
CA GLN A 524 30.08 25.86 -11.67
C GLN A 524 31.48 25.24 -11.68
N SER A 525 31.61 23.94 -11.38
CA SER A 525 32.90 23.26 -11.46
C SER A 525 33.36 23.15 -12.91
N ASP A 526 34.61 23.56 -13.18
CA ASP A 526 35.27 23.36 -14.46
C ASP A 526 35.87 21.94 -14.59
N ASN A 527 35.92 21.19 -13.49
CA ASN A 527 36.50 19.85 -13.48
C ASN A 527 35.63 18.88 -14.30
N VAL A 528 36.25 18.18 -15.25
CA VAL A 528 35.53 17.27 -16.15
C VAL A 528 34.82 16.13 -15.43
N LEU A 529 35.33 15.64 -14.30
CA LEU A 529 34.67 14.58 -13.53
C LEU A 529 33.38 15.07 -12.86
N ASP A 530 33.39 16.30 -12.34
CA ASP A 530 32.21 16.93 -11.71
C ASP A 530 31.13 17.22 -12.76
N ARG A 531 31.54 17.83 -13.88
CA ARG A 531 30.64 18.09 -15.01
C ARG A 531 30.03 16.79 -15.54
N TRP A 532 30.85 15.74 -15.69
CA TRP A 532 30.39 14.45 -16.19
C TRP A 532 29.43 13.77 -15.22
N ILE A 533 29.70 13.71 -13.92
CA ILE A 533 28.79 13.04 -12.97
C ILE A 533 27.45 13.77 -12.86
N ILE A 534 27.46 15.11 -12.97
CA ILE A 534 26.23 15.92 -13.01
C ILE A 534 25.46 15.64 -14.32
N ALA A 535 26.13 15.60 -15.47
CA ALA A 535 25.49 15.24 -16.73
C ALA A 535 24.90 13.82 -16.69
N ARG A 536 25.62 12.88 -16.06
CA ARG A 536 25.17 11.49 -15.89
C ARG A 536 23.99 11.37 -14.92
N LEU A 537 23.94 12.20 -13.87
CA LEU A 537 22.81 12.31 -12.97
C LEU A 537 21.57 12.87 -13.71
N ASN A 538 21.75 13.86 -14.58
CA ASN A 538 20.67 14.40 -15.39
C ASN A 538 20.11 13.36 -16.37
N GLN A 539 21.00 12.59 -17.01
CA GLN A 539 20.58 11.46 -17.84
C GLN A 539 19.75 10.46 -17.03
N LEU A 540 20.21 10.08 -15.83
CA LEU A 540 19.46 9.20 -14.92
C LEU A 540 18.07 9.77 -14.61
N ILE A 541 17.98 11.05 -14.22
CA ILE A 541 16.70 11.69 -13.91
C ILE A 541 15.75 11.62 -15.12
N VAL A 542 16.22 11.94 -16.32
CA VAL A 542 15.41 11.89 -17.55
C VAL A 542 14.93 10.47 -17.86
N GLU A 543 15.81 9.48 -17.78
CA GLU A 543 15.50 8.07 -18.06
C GLU A 543 14.47 7.52 -17.05
N VAL A 544 14.66 7.79 -15.76
CA VAL A 544 13.74 7.36 -14.70
C VAL A 544 12.39 8.07 -14.84
N THR A 545 12.39 9.39 -15.09
CA THR A 545 11.15 10.17 -15.28
C THR A 545 10.35 9.62 -16.46
N THR A 546 11.02 9.39 -17.59
CA THR A 546 10.40 8.82 -18.79
C THR A 546 9.79 7.44 -18.51
N GLY A 547 10.49 6.58 -17.76
CA GLY A 547 9.96 5.27 -17.37
C GLY A 547 8.75 5.38 -16.44
N LEU A 548 8.79 6.26 -15.44
CA LEU A 548 7.69 6.47 -14.49
C LEU A 548 6.44 7.08 -15.18
N ASP A 549 6.61 8.08 -16.03
CA ASP A 549 5.52 8.73 -16.78
C ASP A 549 4.81 7.74 -17.73
N ASN A 550 5.56 6.77 -18.26
CA ASN A 550 5.01 5.70 -19.11
C ASN A 550 4.56 4.46 -18.31
N TYR A 551 4.60 4.49 -16.97
CA TYR A 551 4.28 3.34 -16.11
C TYR A 551 5.14 2.08 -16.37
N GLU A 552 6.33 2.24 -16.94
CA GLU A 552 7.29 1.18 -17.23
C GLU A 552 8.32 1.05 -16.10
N LEU A 553 7.87 0.58 -14.94
CA LEU A 553 8.65 0.59 -13.69
C LEU A 553 9.98 -0.19 -13.77
N ASP A 554 10.02 -1.25 -14.59
CA ASP A 554 11.23 -2.03 -14.82
C ASP A 554 12.28 -1.21 -15.60
N ARG A 555 11.85 -0.44 -16.59
CA ARG A 555 12.73 0.46 -17.36
C ARG A 555 13.16 1.67 -16.53
N ALA A 556 12.24 2.19 -15.71
CA ALA A 556 12.52 3.33 -14.85
C ALA A 556 13.56 2.99 -13.77
N SER A 557 13.55 1.76 -13.24
CA SER A 557 14.48 1.36 -12.18
C SER A 557 15.87 0.97 -12.69
N ARG A 558 15.98 0.25 -13.82
CA ARG A 558 17.27 -0.31 -14.32
C ARG A 558 18.47 0.67 -14.30
N PRO A 559 18.36 1.92 -14.79
CA PRO A 559 19.52 2.83 -14.88
C PRO A 559 20.16 3.21 -13.52
N ILE A 560 19.44 3.05 -12.41
CA ILE A 560 19.93 3.40 -11.07
C ILE A 560 21.16 2.55 -10.69
N VAL A 561 21.17 1.25 -11.06
CA VAL A 561 22.31 0.35 -10.77
C VAL A 561 23.57 0.87 -11.46
N ASP A 562 23.45 1.23 -12.74
CA ASP A 562 24.57 1.69 -13.55
C ASP A 562 25.09 3.04 -13.05
N PHE A 563 24.18 3.94 -12.65
CA PHE A 563 24.58 5.22 -12.05
C PHE A 563 25.32 5.05 -10.72
N VAL A 564 24.84 4.17 -9.83
CA VAL A 564 25.51 3.92 -8.55
C VAL A 564 26.88 3.30 -8.75
N GLU A 565 27.03 2.43 -9.76
CA GLU A 565 28.32 1.91 -10.17
C GLU A 565 29.24 3.04 -10.65
N ASP A 566 28.77 3.89 -11.56
CA ASP A 566 29.51 5.05 -12.09
C ASP A 566 29.94 6.01 -10.98
N LEU A 567 29.05 6.34 -10.05
CA LEU A 567 29.33 7.18 -8.90
C LEU A 567 30.42 6.58 -8.02
N SER A 568 30.32 5.29 -7.70
CA SER A 568 31.23 4.63 -6.75
C SER A 568 32.60 4.31 -7.36
N THR A 569 32.63 3.67 -8.53
CA THR A 569 33.86 3.06 -9.08
C THR A 569 34.53 3.90 -10.14
N TRP A 570 33.84 4.91 -10.70
CA TRP A 570 34.44 5.85 -11.63
C TRP A 570 34.69 7.22 -11.04
N TYR A 571 33.64 7.91 -10.59
CA TYR A 571 33.73 9.28 -10.07
C TYR A 571 34.48 9.33 -8.74
N ILE A 572 33.94 8.70 -7.68
CA ILE A 572 34.55 8.77 -6.34
C ILE A 572 35.98 8.24 -6.37
N ARG A 573 36.22 7.09 -7.02
CA ARG A 573 37.57 6.50 -7.11
C ARG A 573 38.61 7.49 -7.65
N ARG A 574 38.27 8.28 -8.68
CA ARG A 574 39.17 9.26 -9.30
C ARG A 574 39.20 10.60 -8.58
N SER A 575 38.13 10.95 -7.90
CA SER A 575 38.09 12.18 -7.13
C SER A 575 38.80 12.06 -5.77
N ARG A 576 39.14 10.86 -5.28
CA ARG A 576 39.76 10.64 -3.94
C ARG A 576 40.92 11.56 -3.62
N ASP A 577 41.81 11.79 -4.58
CA ASP A 577 42.98 12.64 -4.36
C ASP A 577 42.59 14.13 -4.30
N ARG A 578 41.51 14.53 -4.98
CA ARG A 578 40.91 15.88 -4.89
C ARG A 578 40.37 16.17 -3.49
N PHE A 579 39.76 15.18 -2.83
CA PHE A 579 39.32 15.31 -1.43
C PHE A 579 40.47 15.53 -0.45
N LYS A 580 41.69 15.10 -0.80
CA LYS A 580 42.90 15.21 0.02
C LYS A 580 43.89 16.27 -0.50
N GLY A 581 43.52 16.96 -1.57
CA GLY A 581 44.40 17.88 -2.28
C GLY A 581 44.65 19.17 -1.50
N GLU A 582 45.76 19.83 -1.80
CA GLU A 582 46.10 21.16 -1.25
C GLU A 582 45.37 22.30 -1.99
N ASP A 583 44.79 22.02 -3.17
CA ASP A 583 43.91 22.97 -3.88
C ASP A 583 42.54 23.02 -3.20
N GLU A 584 42.39 23.95 -2.27
CA GLU A 584 41.16 24.19 -1.51
C GLU A 584 39.93 24.43 -2.41
N LYS A 585 40.11 25.05 -3.59
CA LYS A 585 38.97 25.33 -4.48
C LYS A 585 38.47 24.03 -5.11
N ASP A 586 39.37 23.22 -5.69
CA ASP A 586 39.00 21.94 -6.31
C ASP A 586 38.47 20.94 -5.28
N LYS A 587 39.07 20.93 -4.07
CA LYS A 587 38.60 20.12 -2.93
C LYS A 587 37.16 20.47 -2.54
N ASN A 588 36.84 21.76 -2.37
CA ASN A 588 35.48 22.21 -2.05
C ASN A 588 34.49 21.80 -3.16
N PHE A 589 34.87 21.89 -4.44
CA PHE A 589 34.03 21.43 -5.55
C PHE A 589 33.78 19.91 -5.52
N ALA A 590 34.79 19.09 -5.26
CA ALA A 590 34.63 17.65 -5.17
C ALA A 590 33.68 17.23 -4.03
N ILE A 591 33.79 17.88 -2.87
CA ILE A 591 32.95 17.62 -1.70
C ILE A 591 31.50 18.06 -1.98
N GLU A 592 31.28 19.33 -2.34
CA GLU A 592 29.94 19.88 -2.59
C GLU A 592 29.22 19.16 -3.74
N THR A 593 29.94 18.82 -4.83
CA THR A 593 29.37 18.06 -5.95
C THR A 593 28.92 16.68 -5.52
N THR A 594 29.70 16.01 -4.66
CA THR A 594 29.33 14.69 -4.14
C THR A 594 28.11 14.75 -3.24
N GLY A 595 28.04 15.74 -2.33
CA GLY A 595 26.87 15.97 -1.48
C GLY A 595 25.62 16.26 -2.29
N PHE A 596 25.73 17.11 -3.32
CA PHE A 596 24.66 17.41 -4.26
C PHE A 596 24.17 16.17 -5.02
N VAL A 597 25.10 15.40 -5.60
CA VAL A 597 24.75 14.17 -6.34
C VAL A 597 24.07 13.15 -5.42
N LEU A 598 24.55 12.95 -4.20
CA LEU A 598 23.90 12.08 -3.22
C LEU A 598 22.49 12.56 -2.87
N LYS A 599 22.30 13.86 -2.64
CA LYS A 599 20.99 14.45 -2.32
C LYS A 599 19.98 14.28 -3.46
N GLU A 600 20.38 14.48 -4.71
CA GLU A 600 19.47 14.32 -5.85
C GLU A 600 19.23 12.84 -6.18
N LEU A 601 20.23 11.98 -6.01
CA LEU A 601 20.08 10.54 -6.17
C LEU A 601 19.02 9.96 -5.21
N THR A 602 18.94 10.44 -3.96
CA THR A 602 17.92 9.93 -3.02
C THR A 602 16.51 10.24 -3.48
N LYS A 603 16.28 11.41 -4.09
CA LYS A 603 14.98 11.77 -4.71
C LYS A 603 14.61 10.79 -5.81
N VAL A 604 15.55 10.45 -6.70
CA VAL A 604 15.36 9.48 -7.78
C VAL A 604 15.08 8.07 -7.25
N MET A 605 15.79 7.65 -6.21
CA MET A 605 15.64 6.32 -5.61
C MET A 605 14.36 6.19 -4.76
N ALA A 606 13.79 7.28 -4.23
CA ALA A 606 12.73 7.26 -3.22
C ALA A 606 11.45 6.49 -3.62
N PRO A 607 10.96 6.54 -4.87
CA PRO A 607 9.81 5.72 -5.29
C PRO A 607 10.05 4.21 -5.18
N PHE A 608 11.31 3.77 -5.31
CA PHE A 608 11.69 2.36 -5.35
C PHE A 608 12.21 1.85 -3.99
N MET A 609 13.05 2.66 -3.32
CA MET A 609 13.75 2.35 -2.08
C MET A 609 13.51 3.44 -1.02
N PRO A 610 12.27 3.61 -0.51
CA PRO A 610 11.90 4.74 0.33
C PRO A 610 12.73 4.87 1.61
N PHE A 611 13.09 3.77 2.27
CA PHE A 611 13.75 3.82 3.58
C PHE A 611 15.23 4.19 3.47
N VAL A 612 15.96 3.58 2.53
CA VAL A 612 17.37 3.88 2.25
C VAL A 612 17.51 5.28 1.69
N SER A 613 16.60 5.71 0.79
CA SER A 613 16.57 7.09 0.30
C SER A 613 16.40 8.09 1.44
N GLU A 614 15.44 7.86 2.34
CA GLU A 614 15.22 8.73 3.49
C GLU A 614 16.44 8.75 4.43
N GLU A 615 17.01 7.58 4.73
CA GLU A 615 18.20 7.45 5.58
C GLU A 615 19.38 8.27 5.04
N ILE A 616 19.68 8.14 3.75
CA ILE A 616 20.77 8.88 3.11
C ILE A 616 20.43 10.36 3.04
N TYR A 617 19.20 10.69 2.65
CA TYR A 617 18.74 12.08 2.50
C TYR A 617 18.91 12.87 3.80
N GLN A 618 18.54 12.31 4.95
CA GLN A 618 18.71 13.00 6.25
C GLN A 618 20.17 13.41 6.53
N ARG A 619 21.15 12.69 5.99
CA ARG A 619 22.59 12.97 6.19
C ARG A 619 23.17 13.97 5.20
N VAL A 620 22.50 14.20 4.06
CA VAL A 620 23.00 15.06 2.96
C VAL A 620 22.07 16.22 2.60
N LYS A 621 20.88 16.32 3.19
CA LYS A 621 19.86 17.31 2.80
C LYS A 621 20.28 18.78 3.03
N GLY A 622 21.18 19.01 3.98
CA GLY A 622 21.56 20.34 4.44
C GLY A 622 20.41 21.08 5.13
N ASN A 623 20.60 22.36 5.44
CA ASN A 623 19.58 23.18 6.12
C ASN A 623 18.40 23.57 5.23
N GLU A 624 18.58 23.53 3.91
CA GLU A 624 17.57 23.93 2.93
C GLU A 624 16.64 22.77 2.50
N GLY A 625 17.03 21.53 2.78
CA GLY A 625 16.19 20.37 2.47
C GLY A 625 14.96 20.29 3.36
N LYS A 626 13.83 19.82 2.80
CA LYS A 626 12.61 19.57 3.58
C LYS A 626 12.83 18.49 4.63
N GLU A 627 11.83 18.32 5.49
CA GLU A 627 11.86 17.36 6.59
C GLU A 627 12.19 15.93 6.14
N SER A 628 11.64 15.48 5.02
CA SER A 628 11.82 14.14 4.43
C SER A 628 11.98 14.23 2.91
N VAL A 629 12.67 13.25 2.30
CA VAL A 629 12.81 13.12 0.84
C VAL A 629 11.44 12.96 0.16
N HIS A 630 10.45 12.40 0.87
CA HIS A 630 9.10 12.19 0.35
C HIS A 630 8.28 13.48 0.23
N LEU A 631 8.79 14.59 0.78
CA LEU A 631 8.20 15.92 0.63
C LEU A 631 8.93 16.75 -0.43
N GLU A 632 10.08 16.30 -0.91
CA GLU A 632 10.85 16.97 -1.95
C GLU A 632 10.10 16.98 -3.29
N SER A 633 10.37 17.99 -4.09
CA SER A 633 9.83 18.08 -5.44
C SER A 633 10.69 17.25 -6.40
N TRP A 634 10.04 16.54 -7.33
CA TRP A 634 10.73 15.89 -8.43
C TRP A 634 11.39 16.96 -9.31
N ASN A 635 12.72 16.89 -9.45
CA ASN A 635 13.51 18.05 -9.86
C ASN A 635 13.73 18.09 -11.38
N ASN A 636 12.73 18.54 -12.14
CA ASN A 636 12.84 18.72 -13.60
C ASN A 636 13.80 19.87 -14.01
N VAL A 637 14.27 20.68 -13.05
CA VAL A 637 15.08 21.89 -13.34
C VAL A 637 16.56 21.58 -13.56
N ILE A 638 17.12 20.53 -12.93
CA ILE A 638 18.48 20.06 -13.26
C ILE A 638 18.46 19.33 -14.61
N ALA A 639 17.32 18.70 -14.95
CA ALA A 639 17.05 18.02 -16.22
C ALA A 639 16.85 18.99 -17.41
N GLY A 640 17.66 20.06 -17.51
CA GLY A 640 17.80 20.86 -18.72
C GLY A 640 18.31 20.02 -19.90
N GLU A 641 18.91 20.64 -20.92
CA GLU A 641 19.56 19.87 -21.97
C GLU A 641 20.73 19.09 -21.35
N VAL A 642 20.64 17.76 -21.35
CA VAL A 642 21.73 16.87 -20.92
C VAL A 642 22.96 17.24 -21.74
N ASP A 643 24.10 17.54 -21.09
CA ASP A 643 25.38 17.75 -21.76
C ASP A 643 25.77 16.41 -22.42
N ARG A 644 25.35 16.23 -23.68
CA ARG A 644 25.55 14.98 -24.43
C ARG A 644 27.00 14.83 -24.83
N ASP A 645 27.65 15.93 -25.17
CA ASP A 645 29.05 15.96 -25.59
C ASP A 645 29.95 15.36 -24.51
N ILE A 646 29.83 15.79 -23.24
CA ILE A 646 30.64 15.22 -22.16
C ILE A 646 30.32 13.75 -21.84
N LEU A 647 29.08 13.30 -22.06
CA LEU A 647 28.71 11.90 -21.88
C LEU A 647 29.31 11.02 -22.97
N GLU A 648 29.20 11.45 -24.24
CA GLU A 648 29.78 10.76 -25.40
C GLU A 648 31.31 10.71 -25.30
N ASP A 649 31.94 11.83 -24.94
CA ASP A 649 33.38 11.93 -24.72
C ASP A 649 33.86 11.01 -23.59
N MET A 650 33.16 10.97 -22.45
CA MET A 650 33.52 10.04 -21.37
C MET A 650 33.29 8.58 -21.75
N GLN A 651 32.28 8.29 -22.58
CA GLN A 651 32.07 6.95 -23.12
C GLN A 651 33.25 6.52 -24.01
N LYS A 652 33.71 7.39 -24.90
CA LYS A 652 34.91 7.16 -25.73
C LYS A 652 36.15 6.94 -24.87
N VAL A 653 36.37 7.78 -23.84
CA VAL A 653 37.48 7.63 -22.88
C VAL A 653 37.45 6.25 -22.21
N ARG A 654 36.28 5.82 -21.72
CA ARG A 654 36.11 4.50 -21.09
C ARG A 654 36.38 3.36 -22.07
N GLU A 655 35.93 3.48 -23.31
CA GLU A 655 36.20 2.49 -24.36
C GLU A 655 37.70 2.37 -24.63
N ILE A 656 38.40 3.50 -24.79
CA ILE A 656 39.86 3.53 -24.99
C ILE A 656 40.57 2.89 -23.81
N VAL A 657 40.20 3.24 -22.57
CA VAL A 657 40.74 2.62 -21.35
C VAL A 657 40.53 1.11 -21.38
N SER A 658 39.31 0.64 -21.64
CA SER A 658 39.01 -0.80 -21.69
C SER A 658 39.84 -1.53 -22.74
N LYS A 659 39.92 -1.01 -23.97
CA LYS A 659 40.75 -1.59 -25.04
C LYS A 659 42.24 -1.55 -24.71
N THR A 660 42.70 -0.48 -24.06
CA THR A 660 44.09 -0.36 -23.60
C THR A 660 44.40 -1.43 -22.56
N LEU A 661 43.54 -1.60 -21.55
CA LEU A 661 43.71 -2.62 -20.52
C LEU A 661 43.63 -4.05 -21.10
N GLU A 662 42.77 -4.28 -22.08
CA GLU A 662 42.71 -5.54 -22.83
C GLU A 662 44.02 -5.80 -23.58
N ALA A 663 44.52 -4.84 -24.34
CA ALA A 663 45.79 -4.94 -25.05
C ALA A 663 46.97 -5.20 -24.08
N ARG A 664 46.94 -4.58 -22.88
CA ARG A 664 47.94 -4.84 -21.83
C ARG A 664 47.85 -6.27 -21.29
N ALA A 665 46.63 -6.78 -21.08
CA ALA A 665 46.42 -8.15 -20.63
C ALA A 665 46.92 -9.17 -21.67
N VAL A 666 46.66 -8.92 -22.96
CA VAL A 666 47.17 -9.74 -24.07
C VAL A 666 48.71 -9.71 -24.11
N ALA A 667 49.32 -8.55 -23.88
CA ALA A 667 50.78 -8.41 -23.79
C ALA A 667 51.38 -8.98 -22.48
N GLY A 668 50.55 -9.40 -21.52
CA GLY A 668 51.00 -9.91 -20.22
C GLY A 668 51.56 -8.83 -19.27
N ILE A 669 51.29 -7.55 -19.52
CA ILE A 669 51.87 -6.43 -18.78
C ILE A 669 50.88 -5.91 -17.72
N LYS A 670 51.22 -6.07 -16.44
CA LYS A 670 50.41 -5.57 -15.31
C LYS A 670 50.25 -4.05 -15.37
N VAL A 671 49.07 -3.50 -15.04
CA VAL A 671 48.80 -2.04 -15.05
C VAL A 671 49.80 -1.23 -14.22
N ARG A 672 50.29 -1.78 -13.10
CA ARG A 672 51.28 -1.09 -12.25
C ARG A 672 52.62 -0.83 -12.93
N GLN A 673 52.96 -1.57 -13.98
CA GLN A 673 54.13 -1.28 -14.82
C GLN A 673 53.76 -0.11 -15.75
N PRO A 674 54.30 1.10 -15.56
CA PRO A 674 53.99 2.20 -16.48
C PRO A 674 54.51 1.89 -17.88
N LEU A 675 53.76 2.33 -18.90
CA LEU A 675 54.16 2.26 -20.30
C LEU A 675 54.37 3.66 -20.88
N ASN A 676 55.18 3.75 -21.93
CA ASN A 676 55.55 5.01 -22.52
C ASN A 676 54.36 5.67 -23.22
N LYS A 677 53.75 4.98 -24.17
CA LYS A 677 52.67 5.54 -24.98
C LYS A 677 51.60 4.53 -25.36
N VAL A 678 50.39 5.05 -25.54
CA VAL A 678 49.28 4.37 -26.21
C VAL A 678 48.90 5.16 -27.45
N ILE A 679 48.61 4.45 -28.53
CA ILE A 679 48.18 5.03 -29.81
C ILE A 679 46.78 4.54 -30.10
N PHE A 680 45.85 5.45 -30.37
CA PHE A 680 44.50 5.11 -30.81
C PHE A 680 44.06 5.94 -32.01
N SER A 681 43.02 5.44 -32.70
CA SER A 681 42.52 6.03 -33.93
C SER A 681 41.95 7.44 -33.72
N SER A 682 42.19 8.33 -34.68
CA SER A 682 41.54 9.65 -34.75
C SER A 682 40.02 9.59 -34.87
N MET A 683 39.43 8.42 -35.12
CA MET A 683 37.96 8.23 -35.10
C MET A 683 37.33 8.48 -33.72
N TYR A 684 38.12 8.51 -32.65
CA TYR A 684 37.59 8.79 -31.31
C TYR A 684 37.19 10.26 -31.09
N GLU A 685 37.55 11.22 -31.96
CA GLU A 685 37.15 12.64 -31.91
C GLU A 685 37.00 13.20 -30.47
N ILE A 686 38.11 13.28 -29.73
CA ILE A 686 38.17 13.85 -28.37
C ILE A 686 38.93 15.17 -28.43
N ASP A 687 38.25 16.29 -28.19
CA ASP A 687 38.82 17.65 -28.36
C ASP A 687 39.22 18.32 -27.02
N ARG A 688 39.44 17.51 -25.97
CA ARG A 688 39.72 18.01 -24.62
C ARG A 688 40.93 17.34 -23.97
N ASP A 689 41.92 18.16 -23.61
CA ASP A 689 43.17 17.70 -23.02
C ASP A 689 42.99 16.98 -21.67
N ASP A 690 42.03 17.42 -20.86
CA ASP A 690 41.78 16.85 -19.53
C ASP A 690 41.13 15.46 -19.55
N LEU A 691 40.53 15.06 -20.69
CA LEU A 691 40.07 13.69 -20.90
C LEU A 691 41.23 12.73 -21.20
N PHE A 692 42.31 13.19 -21.81
CA PHE A 692 43.51 12.37 -22.01
C PHE A 692 44.23 12.07 -20.70
N GLU A 693 44.20 12.98 -19.73
CA GLU A 693 44.72 12.71 -18.37
C GLU A 693 44.00 11.53 -17.72
N ILE A 694 42.68 11.43 -17.88
CA ILE A 694 41.91 10.29 -17.35
C ILE A 694 42.36 8.97 -17.97
N ILE A 695 42.65 8.95 -19.27
CA ILE A 695 43.16 7.75 -19.97
C ILE A 695 44.54 7.39 -19.42
N LYS A 696 45.44 8.37 -19.30
CA LYS A 696 46.81 8.18 -18.81
C LYS A 696 46.83 7.63 -17.39
N ASP A 697 46.04 8.22 -16.49
CA ASP A 697 45.97 7.81 -15.09
C ASP A 697 45.42 6.39 -14.94
N GLU A 698 44.33 6.06 -15.65
CA GLU A 698 43.69 4.75 -15.50
C GLU A 698 44.51 3.61 -16.11
N THR A 699 45.24 3.90 -17.19
CA THR A 699 46.04 2.90 -17.91
C THR A 699 47.50 2.86 -17.46
N ASN A 700 47.90 3.83 -16.62
CA ASN A 700 49.28 4.08 -16.18
C ASN A 700 50.22 4.21 -17.38
N ILE A 701 49.90 5.13 -18.28
CA ILE A 701 50.64 5.41 -19.52
C ILE A 701 51.06 6.87 -19.55
N LYS A 702 52.29 7.16 -19.97
CA LYS A 702 52.85 8.52 -19.92
C LYS A 702 52.31 9.44 -21.02
N GLU A 703 52.12 8.90 -22.22
CA GLU A 703 51.70 9.66 -23.39
C GLU A 703 50.53 8.99 -24.12
N VAL A 704 49.58 9.82 -24.57
CA VAL A 704 48.46 9.42 -25.40
C VAL A 704 48.64 10.06 -26.77
N VAL A 705 48.69 9.25 -27.82
CA VAL A 705 48.91 9.70 -29.20
C VAL A 705 47.72 9.32 -30.08
N ILE A 706 47.27 10.27 -30.90
CA ILE A 706 46.21 10.06 -31.88
C ILE A 706 46.83 9.86 -33.26
N GLU A 707 46.47 8.77 -33.95
CA GLU A 707 46.95 8.47 -35.30
C GLU A 707 45.80 8.42 -36.31
N GLN A 708 45.98 9.09 -37.46
CA GLN A 708 45.01 9.09 -38.56
C GLN A 708 45.12 7.82 -39.41
N GLY A 709 43.98 7.27 -39.84
CA GLY A 709 43.93 6.12 -40.75
C GLY A 709 44.12 4.75 -40.09
N MET A 710 44.08 4.69 -38.76
CA MET A 710 43.92 3.43 -38.03
C MET A 710 42.43 3.03 -37.97
N ASP A 711 42.16 1.73 -38.12
CA ASP A 711 40.87 1.15 -37.74
C ASP A 711 40.62 1.31 -36.22
N ASN A 712 39.47 0.87 -35.71
CA ASN A 712 39.05 1.05 -34.31
C ASN A 712 39.88 0.20 -33.30
N GLU A 713 41.21 0.28 -33.41
CA GLU A 713 42.24 -0.47 -32.70
C GLU A 713 43.04 0.44 -31.76
N VAL A 714 43.54 -0.15 -30.67
CA VAL A 714 44.46 0.49 -29.72
C VAL A 714 45.79 -0.23 -29.79
N LYS A 715 46.89 0.52 -29.99
CA LYS A 715 48.26 0.00 -30.01
C LYS A 715 49.02 0.48 -28.77
N LEU A 716 49.77 -0.43 -28.18
CA LEU A 716 50.61 -0.17 -27.01
C LEU A 716 52.07 -0.15 -27.39
N ASP A 717 52.82 0.81 -26.87
CA ASP A 717 54.26 0.70 -26.79
C ASP A 717 54.64 -0.22 -25.63
N VAL A 718 55.07 -1.42 -25.99
CA VAL A 718 55.46 -2.47 -25.04
C VAL A 718 56.94 -2.39 -24.64
N GLU A 719 57.69 -1.41 -25.17
CA GLU A 719 59.08 -1.21 -24.79
C GLU A 719 59.16 -0.60 -23.38
N ILE A 720 59.75 -1.34 -22.44
CA ILE A 720 59.92 -0.91 -21.06
C ILE A 720 61.35 -0.40 -20.88
N THR A 721 61.52 0.92 -20.82
CA THR A 721 62.82 1.55 -20.55
C THR A 721 63.29 1.25 -19.11
N PRO A 722 64.60 1.38 -18.80
CA PRO A 722 65.10 1.21 -17.43
C PRO A 722 64.38 2.10 -16.41
N GLU A 723 64.00 3.32 -16.78
CA GLU A 723 63.26 4.25 -15.93
C GLU A 723 61.84 3.77 -15.64
N LEU A 724 61.12 3.31 -16.68
CA LEU A 724 59.76 2.76 -16.52
C LEU A 724 59.79 1.47 -15.72
N LYS A 725 60.81 0.62 -15.92
CA LYS A 725 60.99 -0.61 -15.14
C LYS A 725 61.19 -0.29 -13.66
N ALA A 726 62.05 0.67 -13.34
CA ALA A 726 62.24 1.12 -11.96
C ALA A 726 60.94 1.67 -11.35
N GLU A 727 60.17 2.48 -12.08
CA GLU A 727 58.88 2.98 -11.58
C GLU A 727 57.86 1.84 -11.36
N GLY A 728 57.84 0.83 -12.23
CA GLY A 728 57.01 -0.37 -12.05
C GLY A 728 57.40 -1.19 -10.82
N GLN A 729 58.69 -1.40 -10.61
CA GLN A 729 59.24 -2.09 -9.43
C GLN A 729 58.89 -1.32 -8.15
N TYR A 730 59.04 0.01 -8.15
CA TYR A 730 58.63 0.87 -7.05
C TYR A 730 57.14 0.74 -6.71
N ARG A 731 56.25 0.81 -7.72
CA ARG A 731 54.80 0.71 -7.49
C ARG A 731 54.38 -0.67 -6.96
N GLU A 732 55.05 -1.74 -7.36
CA GLU A 732 54.82 -3.07 -6.78
C GLU A 732 55.31 -3.15 -5.33
N LEU A 733 56.47 -2.54 -5.01
CA LEU A 733 56.98 -2.47 -3.64
C LEU A 733 56.02 -1.68 -2.73
N LEU A 734 55.60 -0.49 -3.18
CA LEU A 734 54.63 0.35 -2.48
C LEU A 734 53.32 -0.41 -2.21
N ARG A 735 52.80 -1.17 -3.18
CA ARG A 735 51.59 -1.98 -3.00
C ARG A 735 51.75 -3.02 -1.88
N ASN A 736 52.88 -3.70 -1.82
CA ASN A 736 53.10 -4.72 -0.78
C ASN A 736 53.23 -4.06 0.59
N ILE A 737 53.92 -2.92 0.70
CA ILE A 737 53.98 -2.13 1.93
C ILE A 737 52.57 -1.70 2.39
N GLN A 738 51.75 -1.20 1.47
CA GLN A 738 50.36 -0.82 1.78
C GLN A 738 49.49 -2.01 2.19
N ARG A 739 49.72 -3.19 1.60
CA ARG A 739 49.07 -4.44 2.04
C ARG A 739 49.47 -4.76 3.48
N MET A 740 50.76 -4.74 3.79
CA MET A 740 51.26 -5.00 5.14
C MET A 740 50.69 -4.01 6.16
N ARG A 741 50.57 -2.71 5.81
CA ARG A 741 49.91 -1.72 6.66
C ARG A 741 48.46 -2.10 6.97
N LYS A 742 47.73 -2.55 5.94
CA LYS A 742 46.34 -2.98 6.09
C LYS A 742 46.22 -4.23 6.95
N ASP A 743 47.09 -5.22 6.74
CA ASP A 743 47.11 -6.47 7.51
C ASP A 743 47.46 -6.23 8.99
N ALA A 744 48.28 -5.20 9.25
CA ALA A 744 48.59 -4.70 10.59
C ALA A 744 47.49 -3.77 11.19
N ASN A 745 46.35 -3.57 10.51
CA ASN A 745 45.26 -2.67 10.91
C ASN A 745 45.72 -1.22 11.17
N LEU A 746 46.73 -0.72 10.46
CA LEU A 746 47.19 0.66 10.57
C LEU A 746 46.24 1.62 9.86
N VAL A 747 45.95 2.76 10.49
CA VAL A 747 45.13 3.82 9.89
C VAL A 747 46.01 4.80 9.09
N PRO A 748 45.46 5.59 8.15
CA PRO A 748 46.25 6.53 7.33
C PRO A 748 47.07 7.55 8.12
N SER A 749 46.69 7.87 9.36
CA SER A 749 47.40 8.78 10.25
C SER A 749 48.57 8.14 11.01
N ASP A 750 48.71 6.81 11.00
CA ASP A 750 49.82 6.13 11.66
C ASP A 750 51.10 6.30 10.82
N LEU A 751 52.12 6.94 11.40
CA LEU A 751 53.48 6.91 10.85
C LEU A 751 54.20 5.66 11.36
N VAL A 752 54.96 4.99 10.49
CA VAL A 752 55.71 3.76 10.82
C VAL A 752 57.11 3.78 10.25
N GLU A 753 57.99 2.97 10.80
CA GLU A 753 59.36 2.77 10.36
C GLU A 753 59.40 1.58 9.39
N LEU A 754 60.08 1.72 8.26
CA LEU A 754 60.28 0.65 7.28
C LEU A 754 61.72 0.13 7.38
N GLU A 755 61.90 -1.08 7.90
CA GLU A 755 63.16 -1.83 7.86
C GLU A 755 63.23 -2.64 6.56
N VAL A 756 64.32 -2.52 5.80
CA VAL A 756 64.51 -3.20 4.51
C VAL A 756 65.89 -3.82 4.38
N GLU A 757 65.92 -5.11 4.08
CA GLU A 757 67.10 -5.82 3.58
C GLU A 757 66.93 -6.11 2.08
N THR A 758 67.87 -5.66 1.26
CA THR A 758 67.86 -5.85 -0.21
C THR A 758 69.27 -5.68 -0.80
N ASP A 759 69.45 -5.97 -2.09
CA ASP A 759 70.71 -5.74 -2.79
C ASP A 759 70.94 -4.26 -3.13
N GLU A 760 72.14 -3.88 -3.58
CA GLU A 760 72.46 -2.47 -3.90
C GLU A 760 71.50 -1.88 -4.95
N VAL A 761 70.99 -2.70 -5.88
CA VAL A 761 70.04 -2.26 -6.91
C VAL A 761 68.66 -1.96 -6.31
N GLY A 762 68.18 -2.80 -5.37
CA GLY A 762 66.96 -2.55 -4.60
C GLY A 762 67.09 -1.33 -3.68
N LYS A 763 68.27 -1.09 -3.12
CA LYS A 763 68.56 0.09 -2.30
C LYS A 763 68.49 1.38 -3.13
N GLU A 764 69.18 1.42 -4.28
CA GLU A 764 69.12 2.56 -5.22
C GLU A 764 67.68 2.86 -5.67
N LEU A 765 66.87 1.83 -5.88
CA LEU A 765 65.45 1.99 -6.22
C LEU A 765 64.68 2.70 -5.11
N ILE A 766 64.82 2.25 -3.86
CA ILE A 766 64.12 2.84 -2.71
C ILE A 766 64.59 4.28 -2.48
N GLU A 767 65.89 4.55 -2.56
CA GLU A 767 66.44 5.89 -2.41
C GLU A 767 65.91 6.85 -3.49
N LYS A 768 65.83 6.39 -4.75
CA LYS A 768 65.26 7.16 -5.87
C LYS A 768 63.82 7.61 -5.63
N PHE A 769 63.00 6.78 -4.97
CA PHE A 769 61.59 7.06 -4.70
C PHE A 769 61.30 7.36 -3.22
N ALA A 770 62.31 7.61 -2.40
CA ALA A 770 62.18 7.67 -0.94
C ALA A 770 61.16 8.72 -0.46
N ASN A 771 61.17 9.91 -1.07
CA ASN A 771 60.24 10.98 -0.70
C ASN A 771 58.79 10.61 -0.99
N ASP A 772 58.53 10.01 -2.15
CA ASP A 772 57.17 9.58 -2.52
C ASP A 772 56.74 8.36 -1.70
N LEU A 773 57.64 7.41 -1.47
CA LEU A 773 57.39 6.25 -0.61
C LEU A 773 57.01 6.66 0.82
N LYS A 774 57.77 7.59 1.43
CA LYS A 774 57.47 8.10 2.77
C LYS A 774 56.12 8.79 2.82
N ARG A 775 55.81 9.65 1.85
CA ARG A 775 54.55 10.39 1.78
C ARG A 775 53.35 9.46 1.57
N VAL A 776 53.42 8.56 0.59
CA VAL A 776 52.29 7.73 0.18
C VAL A 776 52.08 6.56 1.14
N ALA A 777 53.14 5.93 1.63
CA ALA A 777 53.06 4.83 2.60
C ALA A 777 53.04 5.27 4.07
N GLY A 778 53.06 6.57 4.36
CA GLY A 778 53.03 7.09 5.74
C GLY A 778 54.21 6.58 6.56
N LEU A 779 55.43 6.74 6.06
CA LEU A 779 56.66 6.28 6.72
C LEU A 779 57.42 7.45 7.34
N GLU A 780 57.84 7.30 8.60
CA GLU A 780 58.70 8.28 9.28
C GLU A 780 60.14 8.18 8.77
N LYS A 781 60.68 6.96 8.75
CA LYS A 781 62.01 6.65 8.22
C LYS A 781 62.05 5.31 7.49
N ILE A 782 63.12 5.14 6.71
CA ILE A 782 63.45 3.93 5.97
C ILE A 782 64.86 3.55 6.41
N GLU A 783 65.04 2.37 7.00
CA GLU A 783 66.31 1.87 7.50
C GLU A 783 66.76 0.63 6.72
N PHE A 784 68.02 0.65 6.28
CA PHE A 784 68.64 -0.45 5.54
C PHE A 784 69.52 -1.26 6.49
N GLU A 785 68.94 -2.29 7.10
CA GLU A 785 69.61 -3.20 8.03
C GLU A 785 69.15 -4.64 7.84
N GLY A 786 69.83 -5.62 8.45
CA GLY A 786 69.45 -7.03 8.34
C GLY A 786 68.13 -7.28 9.06
N VAL A 787 67.14 -7.85 8.37
CA VAL A 787 65.78 -7.99 8.90
C VAL A 787 65.56 -9.45 9.28
N ASP A 788 65.61 -9.81 10.57
CA ASP A 788 65.52 -11.22 10.98
C ASP A 788 64.10 -11.83 10.80
N ASP A 789 63.03 -11.06 11.06
CA ASP A 789 61.61 -11.48 11.03
C ASP A 789 60.75 -10.70 9.99
N GLY A 790 61.34 -10.41 8.82
CA GLY A 790 60.69 -9.65 7.73
C GLY A 790 59.99 -10.52 6.68
N GLU A 791 58.99 -9.95 5.99
CA GLU A 791 58.30 -10.56 4.86
C GLU A 791 59.18 -10.50 3.59
N GLU A 792 59.38 -11.64 2.92
CA GLU A 792 60.11 -11.71 1.65
C GLU A 792 59.22 -11.35 0.46
N ILE A 793 59.66 -10.40 -0.36
CA ILE A 793 58.96 -9.90 -1.54
C ILE A 793 59.90 -9.96 -2.74
N LYS A 794 59.46 -10.62 -3.81
CA LYS A 794 60.20 -10.70 -5.08
C LYS A 794 59.52 -9.84 -6.14
N ILE A 795 60.27 -8.92 -6.75
CA ILE A 795 59.77 -7.95 -7.74
C ILE A 795 60.71 -7.91 -8.94
N ASP A 796 60.32 -8.55 -10.04
CA ASP A 796 61.02 -8.50 -11.34
C ASP A 796 62.55 -8.66 -11.26
N GLY A 797 63.00 -9.62 -10.44
CA GLY A 797 64.41 -9.97 -10.24
C GLY A 797 65.07 -9.32 -9.02
N LEU A 798 64.38 -8.42 -8.30
CA LEU A 798 64.81 -7.88 -7.01
C LEU A 798 64.19 -8.68 -5.87
N GLU A 799 64.96 -8.88 -4.80
CA GLU A 799 64.51 -9.50 -3.56
C GLU A 799 64.59 -8.48 -2.42
N PHE A 800 63.47 -8.30 -1.72
CA PHE A 800 63.35 -7.45 -0.55
C PHE A 800 62.90 -8.30 0.62
N LYS A 801 63.49 -8.11 1.79
CA LYS A 801 62.95 -8.60 3.06
C LYS A 801 62.59 -7.38 3.90
N ILE A 802 61.30 -7.18 4.17
CA ILE A 802 60.80 -5.93 4.75
C ILE A 802 60.01 -6.16 6.04
N LYS A 803 60.13 -5.23 6.98
CA LYS A 803 59.37 -5.18 8.23
C LYS A 803 58.85 -3.76 8.47
N LEU A 804 57.61 -3.67 8.95
CA LEU A 804 57.02 -2.42 9.42
C LEU A 804 57.06 -2.41 10.94
N ASP A 805 57.74 -1.43 11.53
CA ASP A 805 57.75 -1.20 12.98
C ASP A 805 56.97 0.07 13.32
N LYS A 806 56.22 0.05 14.43
CA LYS A 806 55.29 1.13 14.78
C LYS A 806 55.90 2.13 15.76
#